data_AF-I0H2Q4-F1
#
_entry.id   AF-I0H2Q4-F1
#
_cell.length_a   1.000
_cell.length_b   1.000
_cell.length_c   1.000
_cell.angle_alpha   90.00
_cell.angle_beta   90.00
_cell.angle_gamma   90.00
#
_symmetry.space_group_name_H-M   'P 1'
#
loop_
_entity.id
_entity.type
_entity.pdbx_description
1 polymer ?
#
loop_
_entity_poly.entity_id
_entity_poly.type
_entity_poly.pdbx_seq_one_letter_code
_entity_poly.pdbx_strand_id
1 'polypeptide(L)'
;MTSPTGEFPGSADLEITASAAFGADLTADPDTWTWTDLSDRLLPTPITIQWGVIVGGSSSRSASATVHLLNDDGQLTALHPGSQWWPYVDAGTPFKLEVRTKPGPIVLHTFTGTPQTNSIGPADVGPTMWSYSSPAAMSTNGTQGQITFTAKDVIRRARAVVPHRDIDATIDVAVPAIPVGNAVGAGIYFRGTAANTNLWAALDFGTGGTIGLRLRHNTSDLAAASQPGLTYAAGQMIRLRLLVVGERVRMRAWAASGTEPSDWPIDYTVTVQTGRQDYLGFQAWIFASTTNALPYVFTVDNFRVEQPKYSRFEGYIADVRTTFLPLADGSAHSVAQIELGGVGTRLEGKDAPEWSPLRRALQKGAVEPVAYWPLEDAERSTQAASALEGQPPLLPTGPVVFDASTGVPDDAELANYGTKNLVSLAAGARLAGSVTNLVTSNAWTVTVSVNQFTQAVLPATSEIRLLEWSTTGTWDRWALISTNTPGHIVRAYNTQAGTNTTVAVANHNFVGWMFIDVVMVQDGGNIDVDILLNANTWGSGTVAGTLGSVLGPISLNPDRANVTASTNQAGLKFIMGHLLVRNTDSSGLPFKVDEYGQYRADRGWWGEPAHKRAGRLSAEERVPFEVTATPPADGITQLNTQQPGTFVDLVKAAAEAESGAILHEDAFGYTMVPRAARYNPDPTMVIDLGTYARSAGTDPAQVLVPVLNSRAPNYWTVERTGGSSATWGADTTYRQRRGTIPGKATLDLLSDTQLGDHARWRVHLTADAQGATYPAASIDLAANPDLIDDWLLCRPGSRIQRLNQPTIAGVDTIDQVIVGGSETLAPRSWAASVDTDPAEPWRVAVVDDPGSLLDSLSSTLNAALNASATTFVIKTVSRMETWATAGGYDLDIDGEVIGVPAAGMSAPTGTGPYLQTVTGAVRSKNNVNKPHVGGARVSLADPAYVAL
;
A
#
# COMPACT_ATOMS: atom_id res chain seq x y z
N MET A 1 48.33 -14.68 15.63
CA MET A 1 47.58 -13.43 15.87
C MET A 1 46.95 -13.03 14.56
N THR A 2 45.73 -13.50 14.34
CA THR A 2 44.86 -13.18 13.21
C THR A 2 43.54 -12.77 13.85
N SER A 3 42.99 -11.63 13.39
CA SER A 3 41.66 -11.16 13.72
C SER A 3 40.64 -12.32 13.65
N PRO A 4 39.60 -12.36 14.50
CA PRO A 4 38.47 -13.27 14.32
C PRO A 4 37.53 -12.70 13.26
N THR A 5 38.09 -12.24 12.13
CA THR A 5 37.37 -12.24 10.88
C THR A 5 37.34 -13.70 10.44
N GLY A 6 36.42 -14.47 11.02
CA GLY A 6 35.86 -15.59 10.29
C GLY A 6 35.22 -14.99 9.04
N GLU A 7 36.01 -14.76 8.00
CA GLU A 7 35.46 -14.26 6.75
C GLU A 7 34.41 -15.27 6.30
N PHE A 8 33.23 -14.75 5.95
CA PHE A 8 32.31 -15.47 5.07
C PHE A 8 33.16 -16.08 3.95
N PRO A 9 33.17 -17.42 3.77
CA PRO A 9 34.17 -18.00 2.90
C PRO A 9 33.85 -17.70 1.42
N GLY A 10 34.42 -16.61 0.91
CA GLY A 10 34.17 -16.04 -0.42
C GLY A 10 33.50 -14.67 -0.33
N SER A 11 34.23 -13.63 0.09
CA SER A 11 33.84 -12.22 -0.01
C SER A 11 33.66 -11.71 -1.46
N ALA A 12 33.52 -12.62 -2.43
CA ALA A 12 33.32 -12.31 -3.84
C ALA A 12 31.86 -12.43 -4.32
N ASP A 13 30.97 -13.15 -3.61
CA ASP A 13 29.69 -13.57 -4.23
C ASP A 13 28.40 -13.12 -3.52
N LEU A 14 28.41 -12.72 -2.24
CA LEU A 14 27.21 -12.18 -1.56
C LEU A 14 27.58 -11.12 -0.51
N GLU A 15 27.18 -9.87 -0.76
CA GLU A 15 27.31 -8.73 0.14
C GLU A 15 26.02 -8.58 0.95
N ILE A 16 26.11 -8.65 2.28
CA ILE A 16 25.00 -8.36 3.20
C ILE A 16 25.29 -7.01 3.86
N THR A 17 24.37 -6.07 3.72
CA THR A 17 24.44 -4.77 4.37
C THR A 17 23.49 -4.73 5.56
N ALA A 18 24.00 -4.36 6.73
CA ALA A 18 23.20 -4.06 7.91
C ALA A 18 23.26 -2.57 8.19
N SER A 19 22.11 -1.91 8.36
CA SER A 19 22.08 -0.47 8.62
C SER A 19 21.01 -0.09 9.64
N ALA A 20 21.31 0.91 10.46
CA ALA A 20 20.38 1.47 11.44
C ALA A 20 20.25 2.99 11.28
N ALA A 21 19.05 3.52 11.47
CA ALA A 21 18.77 4.96 11.42
C ALA A 21 18.64 5.53 12.84
N PHE A 22 19.77 5.72 13.51
CA PHE A 22 19.82 6.23 14.89
C PHE A 22 19.23 7.65 14.97
N GLY A 23 18.24 7.84 15.84
CA GLY A 23 17.59 9.15 16.05
C GLY A 23 16.65 9.59 14.93
N ALA A 24 16.22 8.65 14.06
CA ALA A 24 15.28 8.94 13.00
C ALA A 24 13.96 9.52 13.53
N ASP A 25 13.45 10.54 12.84
CA ASP A 25 12.08 10.99 13.03
C ASP A 25 11.13 9.98 12.40
N LEU A 26 10.53 9.13 13.23
CA LEU A 26 9.60 8.09 12.80
C LEU A 26 8.31 8.62 12.18
N THR A 27 8.08 9.94 12.22
CA THR A 27 6.95 10.59 11.57
C THR A 27 7.26 11.09 10.16
N ALA A 28 8.54 11.11 9.78
CA ALA A 28 9.00 11.46 8.45
C ALA A 28 9.01 10.23 7.52
N ASP A 29 9.08 10.49 6.21
CA ASP A 29 9.25 9.46 5.19
C ASP A 29 10.54 8.66 5.44
N PRO A 30 10.51 7.31 5.50
CA PRO A 30 11.69 6.47 5.67
C PRO A 30 12.85 6.76 4.70
N ASP A 31 12.55 7.22 3.48
CA ASP A 31 13.57 7.58 2.48
C ASP A 31 14.38 8.83 2.87
N THR A 32 13.90 9.61 3.85
CA THR A 32 14.60 10.81 4.38
C THR A 32 15.51 10.52 5.57
N TRP A 33 15.46 9.30 6.12
CA TRP A 33 16.26 8.95 7.29
C TRP A 33 17.75 8.86 6.96
N THR A 34 18.58 9.21 7.94
CA THR A 34 20.03 9.06 7.84
C THR A 34 20.43 7.67 8.31
N TRP A 35 20.97 6.86 7.38
CA TRP A 35 21.36 5.49 7.64
C TRP A 35 22.83 5.38 8.03
N THR A 36 23.10 4.68 9.13
CA THR A 36 24.47 4.29 9.55
C THR A 36 24.73 2.87 9.09
N ASP A 37 25.80 2.68 8.31
CA ASP A 37 26.27 1.36 7.90
C ASP A 37 26.94 0.64 9.08
N LEU A 38 26.46 -0.56 9.40
CA LEU A 38 26.96 -1.43 10.47
C LEU A 38 27.54 -2.74 9.90
N SER A 39 27.71 -2.83 8.59
CA SER A 39 28.13 -4.07 7.90
C SER A 39 29.49 -4.56 8.36
N ASP A 40 30.44 -3.66 8.64
CA ASP A 40 31.77 -4.00 9.17
C ASP A 40 31.71 -4.63 10.58
N ARG A 41 30.59 -4.50 11.29
CA ARG A 41 30.36 -5.11 12.60
C ARG A 41 29.59 -6.42 12.50
N LEU A 42 29.01 -6.74 11.34
CA LEU A 42 28.14 -7.91 11.20
C LEU A 42 28.95 -9.22 11.31
N LEU A 43 28.61 -10.03 12.32
CA LEU A 43 29.24 -11.32 12.50
C LEU A 43 28.71 -12.34 11.48
N PRO A 44 29.55 -13.31 11.06
CA PRO A 44 29.20 -14.33 10.08
C PRO A 44 28.33 -15.45 10.65
N THR A 45 27.26 -15.10 11.34
CA THR A 45 26.27 -16.02 11.90
C THR A 45 25.06 -16.15 10.97
N PRO A 46 24.37 -17.30 10.92
CA PRO A 46 23.13 -17.43 10.18
C PRO A 46 22.11 -16.35 10.57
N ILE A 47 21.57 -15.65 9.58
CA ILE A 47 20.50 -14.66 9.73
C ILE A 47 19.23 -15.28 9.14
N THR A 48 18.30 -15.65 10.01
CA THR A 48 16.97 -16.10 9.59
C THR A 48 16.02 -14.92 9.56
N ILE A 49 15.38 -14.72 8.41
CA ILE A 49 14.37 -13.68 8.17
C ILE A 49 13.03 -14.36 7.93
N GLN A 50 11.96 -13.83 8.52
CA GLN A 50 10.59 -14.30 8.32
C GLN A 50 9.67 -13.14 7.92
N TRP A 51 8.74 -13.37 6.99
CA TRP A 51 7.84 -12.34 6.44
C TRP A 51 6.55 -12.91 5.85
N GLY A 52 5.51 -12.09 5.69
CA GLY A 52 4.24 -12.48 5.05
C GLY A 52 3.18 -13.07 5.99
N VAL A 53 2.40 -14.03 5.51
CA VAL A 53 1.30 -14.71 6.21
C VAL A 53 1.59 -16.21 6.31
N ILE A 54 1.11 -16.85 7.38
CA ILE A 54 1.18 -18.31 7.53
C ILE A 54 -0.01 -18.95 6.81
N VAL A 55 0.23 -20.03 6.05
CA VAL A 55 -0.84 -20.76 5.33
C VAL A 55 -1.98 -21.15 6.28
N GLY A 56 -3.22 -20.79 5.92
CA GLY A 56 -4.43 -21.08 6.70
C GLY A 56 -4.65 -20.18 7.92
N GLY A 57 -3.74 -19.23 8.19
CA GLY A 57 -3.94 -18.16 9.17
C GLY A 57 -4.66 -16.97 8.55
N SER A 58 -5.52 -16.32 9.32
CA SER A 58 -6.22 -15.07 8.93
C SER A 58 -5.46 -13.80 9.32
N SER A 59 -4.21 -13.91 9.76
CA SER A 59 -3.40 -12.76 10.22
C SER A 59 -1.95 -12.87 9.78
N SER A 60 -1.38 -11.73 9.41
CA SER A 60 0.04 -11.55 9.12
C SER A 60 0.90 -12.07 10.28
N ARG A 61 1.99 -12.79 9.97
CA ARG A 61 3.06 -12.92 10.96
C ARG A 61 3.82 -11.60 11.01
N SER A 62 4.24 -11.17 12.19
CA SER A 62 5.19 -10.06 12.28
C SER A 62 6.48 -10.48 11.59
N ALA A 63 7.01 -9.58 10.74
CA ALA A 63 8.31 -9.82 10.15
C ALA A 63 9.35 -9.85 11.27
N SER A 64 10.34 -10.74 11.17
CA SER A 64 11.39 -10.83 12.19
C SER A 64 12.73 -11.24 11.60
N ALA A 65 13.80 -10.81 12.27
CA ALA A 65 15.16 -11.24 12.01
C ALA A 65 16.01 -11.12 13.28
N THR A 66 17.18 -11.74 13.30
CA THR A 66 18.16 -11.54 14.36
C THR A 66 19.54 -11.39 13.74
N VAL A 67 20.27 -10.36 14.16
CA VAL A 67 21.65 -10.13 13.74
C VAL A 67 22.57 -10.00 14.95
N HIS A 68 23.81 -10.43 14.78
CA HIS A 68 24.85 -10.34 15.79
C HIS A 68 25.91 -9.36 15.30
N LEU A 69 26.12 -8.28 16.04
CA LEU A 69 27.05 -7.21 15.69
C LEU A 69 28.20 -7.14 16.72
N LEU A 70 29.44 -7.00 16.25
CA LEU A 70 30.59 -6.76 17.10
C LEU A 70 30.45 -5.44 17.84
N ASN A 71 30.70 -5.47 19.15
CA ASN A 71 30.45 -4.36 20.07
C ASN A 71 31.56 -4.19 21.13
N ASP A 72 32.82 -4.51 20.78
CA ASP A 72 33.94 -4.38 21.71
C ASP A 72 34.18 -2.94 22.21
N ASP A 73 33.72 -1.96 21.45
CA ASP A 73 33.79 -0.53 21.79
C ASP A 73 32.57 -0.03 22.59
N GLY A 74 31.60 -0.91 22.89
CA GLY A 74 30.39 -0.60 23.67
C GLY A 74 29.43 0.38 23.00
N GLN A 75 29.61 0.68 21.71
CA GLN A 75 28.80 1.67 21.00
C GLN A 75 27.37 1.18 20.74
N LEU A 76 27.15 -0.13 20.63
CA LEU A 76 25.84 -0.79 20.46
C LEU A 76 25.28 -1.36 21.78
N THR A 77 25.79 -0.91 22.93
CA THR A 77 25.19 -1.25 24.23
C THR A 77 24.07 -0.27 24.56
N ALA A 78 22.86 -0.80 24.75
CA ALA A 78 21.70 0.00 25.12
C ALA A 78 21.95 0.80 26.41
N LEU A 79 21.46 2.05 26.44
CA LEU A 79 21.62 3.00 27.55
C LEU A 79 23.08 3.32 27.95
N HIS A 80 24.08 2.95 27.14
CA HIS A 80 25.48 3.28 27.41
C HIS A 80 25.77 4.76 27.04
N PRO A 81 26.04 5.66 28.00
CA PRO A 81 26.19 7.10 27.71
C PRO A 81 27.45 7.45 26.92
N GLY A 82 28.42 6.53 26.84
CA GLY A 82 29.63 6.69 26.02
C GLY A 82 29.45 6.29 24.56
N SER A 83 28.27 5.81 24.17
CA SER A 83 27.94 5.55 22.77
C SER A 83 27.71 6.87 22.01
N GLN A 84 28.29 6.99 20.82
CA GLN A 84 28.02 8.06 19.87
C GLN A 84 26.56 8.07 19.38
N TRP A 85 25.86 6.95 19.53
CA TRP A 85 24.47 6.78 19.15
C TRP A 85 23.52 6.81 20.36
N TRP A 86 24.00 7.17 21.55
CA TRP A 86 23.13 7.33 22.73
C TRP A 86 22.13 8.49 22.52
N PRO A 87 20.85 8.35 22.92
CA PRO A 87 20.21 7.20 23.56
C PRO A 87 19.56 6.21 22.56
N TYR A 88 19.85 6.33 21.26
CA TYR A 88 19.13 5.69 20.17
C TYR A 88 19.52 4.24 19.88
N VAL A 89 20.35 3.59 20.71
CA VAL A 89 20.51 2.13 20.65
C VAL A 89 19.40 1.50 21.50
N ASP A 90 18.19 1.51 20.97
CA ASP A 90 16.99 1.13 21.71
C ASP A 90 15.89 0.58 20.78
N ALA A 91 14.86 -0.02 21.38
CA ALA A 91 13.67 -0.48 20.70
C ALA A 91 12.99 0.65 19.92
N GLY A 92 12.49 0.34 18.73
CA GLY A 92 11.88 1.31 17.82
C GLY A 92 12.88 2.01 16.88
N THR A 93 14.19 1.78 17.00
CA THR A 93 15.18 2.29 16.04
C THR A 93 15.02 1.59 14.70
N PRO A 94 14.87 2.31 13.57
CA PRO A 94 14.75 1.67 12.27
C PRO A 94 16.02 0.90 11.89
N PHE A 95 15.82 -0.28 11.31
CA PHE A 95 16.89 -1.18 10.91
C PHE A 95 16.53 -1.84 9.58
N LYS A 96 17.52 -1.99 8.69
CA LYS A 96 17.36 -2.73 7.43
C LYS A 96 18.49 -3.72 7.19
N LEU A 97 18.11 -4.81 6.51
CA LEU A 97 19.03 -5.78 5.94
C LEU A 97 18.84 -5.81 4.43
N GLU A 98 19.92 -5.59 3.72
CA GLU A 98 19.95 -5.60 2.27
C GLU A 98 20.99 -6.61 1.77
N VAL A 99 20.74 -7.18 0.60
CA VAL A 99 21.68 -8.10 -0.05
C VAL A 99 22.02 -7.64 -1.46
N ARG A 100 23.25 -7.93 -1.88
CA ARG A 100 23.72 -7.80 -3.27
C ARG A 100 24.53 -9.05 -3.62
N THR A 101 24.21 -9.67 -4.74
CA THR A 101 24.75 -10.99 -5.16
C THR A 101 25.88 -10.86 -6.17
N LYS A 102 26.14 -9.65 -6.65
CA LYS A 102 27.25 -9.29 -7.53
C LYS A 102 27.91 -8.04 -6.95
N PRO A 103 28.76 -8.16 -5.92
CA PRO A 103 29.40 -7.02 -5.29
C PRO A 103 30.31 -6.28 -6.28
N GLY A 104 30.28 -4.94 -6.20
CA GLY A 104 31.04 -4.06 -7.08
C GLY A 104 30.30 -3.68 -8.38
N PRO A 105 30.95 -2.87 -9.24
CA PRO A 105 30.33 -2.37 -10.46
C PRO A 105 30.26 -3.44 -11.57
N ILE A 106 29.09 -3.56 -12.20
CA ILE A 106 28.89 -4.27 -13.48
C ILE A 106 29.59 -3.50 -14.61
N VAL A 107 29.50 -2.17 -14.57
CA VAL A 107 30.22 -1.25 -15.46
C VAL A 107 30.82 -0.14 -14.63
N LEU A 108 32.10 0.17 -14.84
CA LEU A 108 32.72 1.39 -14.34
C LEU A 108 33.54 2.02 -15.46
N HIS A 109 33.26 3.26 -15.77
CA HIS A 109 34.00 4.05 -16.75
C HIS A 109 34.27 5.45 -16.20
N THR A 110 35.50 5.66 -15.74
CA THR A 110 36.04 6.94 -15.26
C THR A 110 36.59 7.80 -16.39
N PHE A 111 36.67 7.26 -17.61
CA PHE A 111 37.20 7.95 -18.81
C PHE A 111 38.66 8.43 -18.67
N THR A 112 39.35 7.99 -17.62
CA THR A 112 40.74 8.30 -17.37
C THR A 112 41.65 7.41 -18.21
N GLY A 113 42.75 7.96 -18.73
CA GLY A 113 43.72 7.20 -19.51
C GLY A 113 44.28 7.96 -20.70
N THR A 114 44.65 7.24 -21.76
CA THR A 114 45.19 7.87 -22.97
C THR A 114 44.06 8.51 -23.78
N PRO A 115 44.17 9.77 -24.21
CA PRO A 115 43.17 10.40 -25.07
C PRO A 115 42.89 9.57 -26.33
N GLN A 116 41.61 9.46 -26.70
CA GLN A 116 41.18 8.74 -27.89
C GLN A 116 40.22 9.57 -28.73
N THR A 117 40.24 9.33 -30.04
CA THR A 117 39.30 9.89 -31.02
C THR A 117 38.51 8.76 -31.67
N ASN A 118 37.25 9.04 -32.05
CA ASN A 118 36.30 8.06 -32.57
C ASN A 118 35.90 6.95 -31.56
N SER A 119 36.16 7.17 -30.27
CA SER A 119 35.99 6.21 -29.18
C SER A 119 36.02 6.92 -27.83
N ILE A 120 35.33 6.36 -26.83
CA ILE A 120 35.47 6.75 -25.41
C ILE A 120 36.46 5.88 -24.63
N GLY A 121 37.00 4.83 -25.26
CA GLY A 121 37.89 3.84 -24.63
C GLY A 121 37.16 2.62 -24.06
N PRO A 122 37.91 1.60 -23.63
CA PRO A 122 37.35 0.50 -22.83
C PRO A 122 36.92 1.02 -21.45
N ALA A 123 35.89 0.42 -20.87
CA ALA A 123 35.54 0.66 -19.48
C ALA A 123 36.62 0.10 -18.53
N ASP A 124 36.76 0.71 -17.35
CA ASP A 124 37.64 0.22 -16.28
C ASP A 124 37.16 -1.15 -15.78
N VAL A 125 35.84 -1.32 -15.70
CA VAL A 125 35.15 -2.58 -15.42
C VAL A 125 34.01 -2.74 -16.41
N GLY A 126 33.81 -3.96 -16.93
CA GLY A 126 32.73 -4.29 -17.86
C GLY A 126 33.16 -4.28 -19.33
N PRO A 127 32.45 -3.58 -20.23
CA PRO A 127 32.64 -3.71 -21.67
C PRO A 127 33.98 -3.12 -22.15
N THR A 128 34.74 -3.91 -22.90
CA THR A 128 35.98 -3.47 -23.57
C THR A 128 35.71 -2.79 -24.92
N MET A 129 34.51 -2.96 -25.47
CA MET A 129 34.09 -2.42 -26.76
C MET A 129 32.70 -1.78 -26.66
N TRP A 130 32.58 -0.57 -27.20
CA TRP A 130 31.32 0.18 -27.28
C TRP A 130 30.85 0.28 -28.73
N SER A 131 29.53 0.20 -28.90
CA SER A 131 28.84 0.51 -30.14
C SER A 131 28.38 1.97 -30.12
N TYR A 132 28.72 2.72 -31.17
CA TYR A 132 28.39 4.13 -31.29
C TYR A 132 27.37 4.38 -32.40
N SER A 133 26.41 5.29 -32.17
CA SER A 133 25.55 5.77 -33.28
C SER A 133 26.34 6.60 -34.30
N SER A 134 27.44 7.22 -33.86
CA SER A 134 28.41 7.87 -34.72
C SER A 134 29.77 7.94 -34.03
N PRO A 135 30.74 7.10 -34.43
CA PRO A 135 32.07 7.08 -33.82
C PRO A 135 32.74 8.46 -33.83
N ALA A 136 32.67 9.20 -34.95
CA ALA A 136 33.28 10.52 -35.11
C ALA A 136 32.82 11.61 -34.12
N ALA A 137 31.72 11.37 -33.39
CA ALA A 137 31.24 12.26 -32.35
C ALA A 137 31.86 11.97 -30.97
N MET A 138 32.60 10.88 -30.81
CA MET A 138 33.07 10.37 -29.53
C MET A 138 34.58 10.57 -29.36
N SER A 139 34.99 11.08 -28.21
CA SER A 139 36.39 11.16 -27.80
C SER A 139 36.52 11.05 -26.28
N THR A 140 37.73 10.78 -25.80
CA THR A 140 38.13 11.06 -24.40
C THR A 140 39.35 11.98 -24.42
N ASN A 141 39.38 12.93 -23.49
CA ASN A 141 40.54 13.82 -23.30
C ASN A 141 41.57 13.26 -22.31
N GLY A 142 41.38 12.00 -21.86
CA GLY A 142 42.23 11.33 -20.86
C GLY A 142 41.80 11.55 -19.41
N THR A 143 40.77 12.35 -19.18
CA THR A 143 40.12 12.53 -17.87
C THR A 143 38.60 12.42 -17.93
N GLN A 144 37.99 12.71 -19.08
CA GLN A 144 36.55 12.79 -19.28
C GLN A 144 36.19 12.38 -20.71
N GLY A 145 35.01 11.79 -20.88
CA GLY A 145 34.42 11.52 -22.18
C GLY A 145 33.79 12.76 -22.80
N GLN A 146 33.80 12.84 -24.12
CA GLN A 146 33.24 13.95 -24.87
C GLN A 146 32.31 13.45 -25.98
N ILE A 147 31.14 14.10 -26.09
CA ILE A 147 30.15 13.83 -27.14
C ILE A 147 29.92 15.11 -27.95
N THR A 148 30.41 15.11 -29.18
CA THR A 148 30.46 16.28 -30.06
C THR A 148 29.27 16.33 -31.02
N PHE A 149 28.56 17.45 -31.02
CA PHE A 149 27.47 17.72 -31.96
C PHE A 149 27.89 18.77 -32.99
N THR A 150 28.05 18.35 -34.24
CA THR A 150 28.28 19.22 -35.40
C THR A 150 27.00 19.51 -36.21
N ALA A 151 25.88 18.93 -35.81
CA ALA A 151 24.54 19.17 -36.34
C ALA A 151 23.51 19.16 -35.21
N LYS A 152 22.35 19.78 -35.44
CA LYS A 152 21.17 19.74 -34.56
C LYS A 152 20.22 18.66 -35.03
N ASP A 153 19.23 18.32 -34.20
CA ASP A 153 18.23 17.28 -34.47
C ASP A 153 18.84 15.88 -34.65
N VAL A 154 19.85 15.59 -33.82
CA VAL A 154 20.56 14.30 -33.84
C VAL A 154 20.73 13.77 -32.44
N ILE A 155 20.82 12.44 -32.34
CA ILE A 155 21.12 11.71 -31.09
C ILE A 155 22.48 11.02 -31.24
N ARG A 156 23.34 11.17 -30.24
CA ARG A 156 24.63 10.49 -30.14
C ARG A 156 24.58 9.51 -28.98
N ARG A 157 25.01 8.26 -29.21
CA ARG A 157 24.90 7.17 -28.23
C ARG A 157 26.16 6.35 -28.19
N ALA A 158 26.56 5.94 -26.99
CA ALA A 158 27.51 4.87 -26.72
C ALA A 158 26.80 3.78 -25.91
N ARG A 159 26.83 2.54 -26.38
CA ARG A 159 26.21 1.39 -25.69
C ARG A 159 27.02 0.12 -25.86
N ALA A 160 26.87 -0.81 -24.93
CA ALA A 160 27.46 -2.13 -25.01
C ALA A 160 26.43 -3.21 -24.66
N VAL A 161 26.72 -4.45 -25.04
CA VAL A 161 25.96 -5.62 -24.60
C VAL A 161 26.38 -5.93 -23.17
N VAL A 162 25.52 -5.60 -22.23
CA VAL A 162 25.68 -5.82 -20.80
C VAL A 162 24.35 -6.41 -20.31
N PRO A 163 24.19 -7.74 -20.27
CA PRO A 163 22.92 -8.35 -19.89
C PRO A 163 22.54 -7.98 -18.46
N HIS A 164 21.48 -7.18 -18.31
CA HIS A 164 21.01 -6.66 -17.03
C HIS A 164 19.50 -6.80 -16.92
N ARG A 165 19.03 -7.04 -15.70
CA ARG A 165 17.60 -6.98 -15.36
C ARG A 165 17.34 -5.73 -14.54
N ASP A 166 18.06 -5.64 -13.43
CA ASP A 166 18.01 -4.59 -12.43
C ASP A 166 19.36 -3.90 -12.36
N ILE A 167 19.35 -2.58 -12.23
CA ILE A 167 20.56 -1.76 -12.21
C ILE A 167 20.41 -0.59 -11.25
N ASP A 168 21.51 -0.25 -10.59
CA ASP A 168 21.72 1.05 -9.96
C ASP A 168 22.84 1.75 -10.73
N ALA A 169 22.46 2.75 -11.52
CA ALA A 169 23.33 3.38 -12.50
C ALA A 169 23.48 4.88 -12.24
N THR A 170 24.70 5.39 -12.34
CA THR A 170 25.03 6.80 -12.23
C THR A 170 25.86 7.27 -13.42
N ILE A 171 25.67 8.54 -13.82
CA ILE A 171 26.51 9.22 -14.80
C ILE A 171 26.60 10.70 -14.47
N ASP A 172 27.79 11.28 -14.63
CA ASP A 172 28.01 12.72 -14.54
C ASP A 172 27.98 13.32 -15.94
N VAL A 173 27.23 14.41 -16.12
CA VAL A 173 27.09 15.11 -17.39
C VAL A 173 27.22 16.61 -17.19
N ALA A 174 27.98 17.26 -18.08
CA ALA A 174 28.00 18.71 -18.21
C ALA A 174 27.73 19.15 -19.66
N VAL A 175 27.12 20.33 -19.79
CA VAL A 175 26.92 21.03 -21.06
C VAL A 175 27.82 22.27 -21.15
N PRO A 176 28.31 22.64 -22.35
CA PRO A 176 29.33 23.69 -22.51
C PRO A 176 28.75 25.11 -22.37
N ALA A 177 27.43 25.28 -22.48
CA ALA A 177 26.73 26.55 -22.35
C ALA A 177 25.25 26.30 -22.01
N ILE A 178 24.60 27.26 -21.34
CA ILE A 178 23.14 27.23 -21.17
C ILE A 178 22.50 27.25 -22.56
N PRO A 179 21.59 26.30 -22.87
CA PRO A 179 20.99 26.21 -24.18
C PRO A 179 19.99 27.36 -24.38
N VAL A 180 19.81 27.74 -25.63
CA VAL A 180 18.94 28.85 -26.06
C VAL A 180 17.95 28.30 -27.08
N GLY A 181 16.70 28.74 -26.99
CA GLY A 181 15.60 28.30 -27.88
C GLY A 181 14.91 27.03 -27.42
N ASN A 182 15.66 25.97 -27.07
CA ASN A 182 15.11 24.74 -26.51
C ASN A 182 16.11 24.08 -25.55
N ALA A 183 15.65 23.17 -24.69
CA ALA A 183 16.52 22.37 -23.84
C ALA A 183 17.45 21.48 -24.68
N VAL A 184 18.53 21.01 -24.08
CA VAL A 184 19.33 19.91 -24.61
C VAL A 184 19.39 18.82 -23.56
N GLY A 185 19.78 17.59 -23.90
CA GLY A 185 19.82 16.58 -22.87
C GLY A 185 20.79 15.44 -23.09
N ALA A 186 21.04 14.74 -22.00
CA ALA A 186 21.81 13.50 -21.98
C ALA A 186 21.25 12.57 -20.91
N GLY A 187 21.61 11.30 -20.95
CA GLY A 187 21.04 10.34 -20.03
C GLY A 187 21.53 8.91 -20.19
N ILE A 188 21.06 8.07 -19.28
CA ILE A 188 21.35 6.63 -19.26
C ILE A 188 20.40 5.93 -20.23
N TYR A 189 20.97 5.11 -21.10
CA TYR A 189 20.27 4.22 -22.02
C TYR A 189 20.22 2.83 -21.39
N PHE A 190 19.04 2.24 -21.26
CA PHE A 190 18.87 0.93 -20.64
C PHE A 190 17.71 0.16 -21.27
N ARG A 191 17.62 -1.15 -20.97
CA ARG A 191 16.61 -2.05 -21.51
C ARG A 191 16.44 -2.03 -23.04
N GLY A 192 17.56 -1.89 -23.75
CA GLY A 192 17.54 -1.86 -25.22
C GLY A 192 17.65 -3.24 -25.86
N THR A 193 16.84 -3.52 -26.89
CA THR A 193 17.02 -4.69 -27.78
C THR A 193 17.63 -4.32 -29.13
N ALA A 194 17.35 -3.11 -29.63
CA ALA A 194 17.77 -2.63 -30.94
C ALA A 194 18.12 -1.13 -30.92
N ALA A 195 18.32 -0.49 -32.08
CA ALA A 195 18.61 0.94 -32.17
C ALA A 195 17.50 1.85 -31.61
N ASN A 196 16.23 1.45 -31.77
CA ASN A 196 15.06 2.31 -31.51
C ASN A 196 14.00 1.60 -30.67
N THR A 197 14.43 0.68 -29.80
CA THR A 197 13.56 -0.05 -28.88
C THR A 197 14.25 -0.06 -27.53
N ASN A 198 14.07 1.02 -26.78
CA ASN A 198 14.81 1.25 -25.53
C ASN A 198 14.09 2.18 -24.56
N LEU A 199 14.52 2.07 -23.30
CA LEU A 199 14.24 3.06 -22.28
C LEU A 199 15.45 3.98 -22.11
N TRP A 200 15.18 5.19 -21.62
CA TRP A 200 16.22 6.12 -21.24
C TRP A 200 15.77 7.09 -20.18
N ALA A 201 16.69 7.31 -19.24
CA ALA A 201 16.58 8.21 -18.11
C ALA A 201 17.35 9.48 -18.45
N ALA A 202 16.63 10.58 -18.70
CA ALA A 202 17.14 11.81 -19.26
C ALA A 202 17.29 12.94 -18.23
N LEU A 203 18.42 13.64 -18.31
CA LEU A 203 18.60 15.02 -17.86
C LEU A 203 18.28 15.96 -19.01
N ASP A 204 17.27 16.81 -18.83
CA ASP A 204 17.00 17.95 -19.70
C ASP A 204 17.62 19.23 -19.09
N PHE A 205 18.67 19.73 -19.73
CA PHE A 205 19.30 21.01 -19.43
C PHE A 205 18.44 22.13 -20.06
N GLY A 206 17.70 22.86 -19.23
CA GLY A 206 16.75 23.90 -19.66
C GLY A 206 17.40 25.24 -19.99
N THR A 207 16.67 26.08 -20.73
CA THR A 207 17.13 27.39 -21.25
C THR A 207 17.28 28.50 -20.21
N GLY A 208 16.90 28.24 -18.96
CA GLY A 208 17.04 29.14 -17.80
C GLY A 208 17.97 28.60 -16.72
N GLY A 209 18.81 27.60 -17.01
CA GLY A 209 19.67 26.97 -16.00
C GLY A 209 18.94 25.97 -15.10
N THR A 210 17.78 25.47 -15.53
CA THR A 210 16.97 24.47 -14.80
C THR A 210 17.28 23.05 -15.25
N ILE A 211 17.09 22.07 -14.36
CA ILE A 211 17.22 20.64 -14.68
C ILE A 211 15.85 19.96 -14.63
N GLY A 212 15.47 19.33 -15.75
CA GLY A 212 14.34 18.40 -15.84
C GLY A 212 14.81 16.95 -15.85
N LEU A 213 13.97 16.06 -15.32
CA LEU A 213 14.11 14.61 -15.40
C LEU A 213 13.03 14.05 -16.30
N ARG A 214 13.38 13.12 -17.19
CA ARG A 214 12.38 12.35 -17.96
C ARG A 214 12.74 10.88 -18.07
N LEU A 215 11.73 10.03 -17.89
CA LEU A 215 11.79 8.63 -18.28
C LEU A 215 11.09 8.49 -19.63
N ARG A 216 11.77 7.89 -20.61
CA ARG A 216 11.26 7.76 -21.98
C ARG A 216 11.27 6.32 -22.47
N HIS A 217 10.26 5.97 -23.26
CA HIS A 217 10.28 4.82 -24.14
C HIS A 217 10.34 5.31 -25.59
N ASN A 218 11.45 5.03 -26.27
CA ASN A 218 11.77 5.56 -27.59
C ASN A 218 11.67 7.10 -27.63
N THR A 219 10.65 7.67 -28.26
CA THR A 219 10.44 9.13 -28.35
C THR A 219 9.34 9.66 -27.43
N SER A 220 8.64 8.77 -26.71
CA SER A 220 7.53 9.14 -25.84
C SER A 220 7.96 9.24 -24.38
N ASP A 221 7.48 10.26 -23.69
CA ASP A 221 7.66 10.40 -22.24
C ASP A 221 6.73 9.42 -21.51
N LEU A 222 7.29 8.62 -20.61
CA LEU A 222 6.55 7.81 -19.64
C LEU A 222 6.31 8.60 -18.34
N ALA A 223 7.32 9.36 -17.91
CA ALA A 223 7.26 10.24 -16.75
C ALA A 223 8.17 11.45 -16.94
N ALA A 224 7.81 12.58 -16.32
CA ALA A 224 8.61 13.80 -16.32
C ALA A 224 8.44 14.55 -14.99
N ALA A 225 9.54 15.10 -14.48
CA ALA A 225 9.56 15.89 -13.24
C ALA A 225 10.67 16.96 -13.29
N SER A 226 10.57 17.98 -12.44
CA SER A 226 11.70 18.88 -12.13
C SER A 226 12.40 18.39 -10.87
N GLN A 227 13.73 18.47 -10.80
CA GLN A 227 14.44 18.25 -9.54
C GLN A 227 14.32 19.51 -8.65
N PRO A 228 13.67 19.44 -7.48
CA PRO A 228 13.50 20.61 -6.62
C PRO A 228 14.84 21.23 -6.21
N GLY A 229 14.96 22.55 -6.31
CA GLY A 229 16.15 23.29 -5.86
C GLY A 229 17.41 23.14 -6.72
N LEU A 230 17.39 22.32 -7.78
CA LEU A 230 18.57 22.11 -8.63
C LEU A 230 18.62 23.10 -9.80
N THR A 231 19.69 23.90 -9.83
CA THR A 231 20.07 24.74 -10.98
C THR A 231 21.47 24.36 -11.45
N TYR A 232 21.83 24.75 -12.67
CA TYR A 232 23.15 24.48 -13.23
C TYR A 232 23.74 25.68 -13.98
N ALA A 233 25.07 25.74 -14.01
CA ALA A 233 25.85 26.64 -14.85
C ALA A 233 26.58 25.88 -15.97
N ALA A 234 27.04 26.60 -16.99
CA ALA A 234 27.86 26.03 -18.06
C ALA A 234 29.10 25.32 -17.50
N GLY A 235 29.36 24.09 -17.95
CA GLY A 235 30.47 23.25 -17.50
C GLY A 235 30.25 22.57 -16.14
N GLN A 236 29.15 22.85 -15.44
CA GLN A 236 28.86 22.18 -14.17
C GLN A 236 28.43 20.73 -14.41
N MET A 237 29.10 19.80 -13.72
CA MET A 237 28.72 18.39 -13.73
C MET A 237 27.48 18.15 -12.87
N ILE A 238 26.47 17.57 -13.51
CA ILE A 238 25.24 17.10 -12.88
C ILE A 238 25.27 15.58 -12.90
N ARG A 239 25.13 14.98 -11.72
CA ARG A 239 25.00 13.54 -11.55
C ARG A 239 23.54 13.14 -11.71
N LEU A 240 23.29 12.19 -12.60
CA LEU A 240 22.02 11.46 -12.70
C LEU A 240 22.20 10.10 -12.03
N ARG A 241 21.24 9.69 -11.21
CA ARG A 241 21.08 8.31 -10.74
C ARG A 241 19.78 7.70 -11.26
N LEU A 242 19.87 6.46 -11.72
CA LEU A 242 18.79 5.62 -12.19
C LEU A 242 18.81 4.33 -11.39
N LEU A 243 17.72 4.02 -10.69
CA LEU A 243 17.51 2.77 -9.99
C LEU A 243 16.39 1.98 -10.69
N VAL A 244 16.67 0.77 -11.11
CA VAL A 244 15.73 -0.14 -11.79
C VAL A 244 15.69 -1.44 -11.01
N VAL A 245 14.51 -1.81 -10.49
CA VAL A 245 14.26 -3.08 -9.80
C VAL A 245 12.94 -3.65 -10.32
N GLY A 246 12.99 -4.77 -11.03
CA GLY A 246 11.84 -5.28 -11.77
C GLY A 246 11.30 -4.21 -12.72
N GLU A 247 10.00 -3.96 -12.71
CA GLU A 247 9.37 -2.95 -13.56
C GLU A 247 9.48 -1.52 -12.99
N ARG A 248 9.82 -1.36 -11.71
CA ARG A 248 9.89 -0.05 -11.04
C ARG A 248 11.20 0.67 -11.39
N VAL A 249 11.07 1.92 -11.83
CA VAL A 249 12.17 2.80 -12.22
C VAL A 249 12.10 4.08 -11.41
N ARG A 250 13.20 4.39 -10.72
CA ARG A 250 13.39 5.61 -9.94
C ARG A 250 14.54 6.45 -10.48
N MET A 251 14.36 7.77 -10.52
CA MET A 251 15.39 8.71 -10.99
C MET A 251 15.50 9.95 -10.09
N ARG A 252 16.74 10.39 -9.86
CA ARG A 252 17.05 11.67 -9.20
C ARG A 252 18.36 12.25 -9.72
N ALA A 253 18.55 13.55 -9.54
CA ALA A 253 19.77 14.24 -9.97
C ALA A 253 20.23 15.30 -8.97
N TRP A 254 21.53 15.59 -8.98
CA TRP A 254 22.15 16.63 -8.15
C TRP A 254 23.47 17.11 -8.74
N ALA A 255 24.04 18.20 -8.21
CA ALA A 255 25.38 18.61 -8.60
C ALA A 255 26.39 17.51 -8.19
N ALA A 256 27.28 17.09 -9.09
CA ALA A 256 28.18 15.96 -8.81
C ALA A 256 29.12 16.17 -7.61
N SER A 257 29.38 17.43 -7.24
CA SER A 257 30.15 17.82 -6.05
C SER A 257 29.31 18.00 -4.77
N GLY A 258 27.99 17.88 -4.86
CA GLY A 258 27.05 18.06 -3.75
C GLY A 258 26.59 16.75 -3.12
N THR A 259 25.73 16.88 -2.11
CA THR A 259 25.09 15.75 -1.44
C THR A 259 23.95 15.20 -2.29
N GLU A 260 23.83 13.88 -2.32
CA GLU A 260 22.71 13.20 -2.96
C GLU A 260 21.39 13.52 -2.22
N PRO A 261 20.32 13.93 -2.92
CA PRO A 261 19.03 14.19 -2.30
C PRO A 261 18.34 12.88 -1.90
N SER A 262 17.54 12.89 -0.84
CA SER A 262 16.70 11.76 -0.40
C SER A 262 15.62 11.42 -1.43
N ASP A 263 14.99 12.45 -1.99
CA ASP A 263 13.76 12.29 -2.76
C ASP A 263 14.02 11.71 -4.16
N TRP A 264 13.03 10.97 -4.67
CA TRP A 264 12.99 10.43 -6.02
C TRP A 264 11.90 11.11 -6.85
N PRO A 265 12.18 12.21 -7.59
CA PRO A 265 11.14 12.92 -8.32
C PRO A 265 10.47 12.11 -9.43
N ILE A 266 11.13 11.06 -9.93
CA ILE A 266 10.49 10.03 -10.76
C ILE A 266 10.53 8.72 -9.99
N ASP A 267 9.37 8.11 -9.83
CA ASP A 267 9.15 6.74 -9.39
C ASP A 267 7.99 6.17 -10.23
N TYR A 268 8.30 5.22 -11.11
CA TYR A 268 7.38 4.80 -12.16
C TYR A 268 7.47 3.31 -12.46
N THR A 269 6.33 2.63 -12.52
CA THR A 269 6.24 1.23 -12.93
C THR A 269 6.12 1.12 -14.45
N VAL A 270 7.16 0.60 -15.09
CA VAL A 270 7.22 0.45 -16.54
C VAL A 270 6.50 -0.82 -16.99
N THR A 271 5.50 -0.66 -17.85
CA THR A 271 4.70 -1.77 -18.42
C THR A 271 5.20 -2.25 -19.79
N VAL A 272 6.22 -1.58 -20.35
CA VAL A 272 6.80 -1.87 -21.68
C VAL A 272 8.25 -2.31 -21.55
N GLN A 273 8.72 -3.20 -22.42
CA GLN A 273 10.09 -3.75 -22.35
C GLN A 273 10.43 -4.34 -20.97
N THR A 274 9.53 -5.19 -20.47
CA THR A 274 9.73 -5.93 -19.22
C THR A 274 10.85 -6.99 -19.38
N GLY A 275 11.50 -7.37 -18.28
CA GLY A 275 12.51 -8.42 -18.24
C GLY A 275 13.97 -8.00 -18.55
N ARG A 276 14.82 -9.02 -18.77
CA ARG A 276 16.26 -8.88 -19.02
C ARG A 276 16.50 -8.43 -20.46
N GLN A 277 17.33 -7.42 -20.63
CA GLN A 277 17.63 -6.83 -21.93
C GLN A 277 19.13 -6.57 -22.04
N ASP A 278 19.63 -6.57 -23.28
CA ASP A 278 21.06 -6.73 -23.51
C ASP A 278 21.82 -5.41 -23.59
N TYR A 279 21.22 -4.31 -24.04
CA TYR A 279 21.97 -3.06 -24.25
C TYR A 279 21.84 -2.05 -23.11
N LEU A 280 23.00 -1.60 -22.61
CA LEU A 280 23.17 -0.54 -21.61
C LEU A 280 24.19 0.50 -22.09
N GLY A 281 24.03 1.75 -21.69
CA GLY A 281 25.01 2.81 -21.95
C GLY A 281 24.46 4.19 -21.68
N PHE A 282 24.86 5.17 -22.49
CA PHE A 282 24.42 6.55 -22.36
C PHE A 282 24.29 7.24 -23.71
N GLN A 283 23.54 8.34 -23.72
CA GLN A 283 23.27 9.11 -24.93
C GLN A 283 23.08 10.59 -24.64
N ALA A 284 23.22 11.42 -25.67
CA ALA A 284 22.93 12.85 -25.66
C ALA A 284 22.20 13.27 -26.95
N TRP A 285 21.50 14.41 -26.90
CA TRP A 285 20.74 14.96 -28.02
C TRP A 285 20.63 16.48 -27.95
N ILE A 286 20.45 17.08 -29.13
CA ILE A 286 20.18 18.51 -29.30
C ILE A 286 18.98 18.65 -30.25
N PHE A 287 17.94 19.37 -29.84
CA PHE A 287 16.75 19.59 -30.68
C PHE A 287 17.01 20.61 -31.79
N ALA A 288 16.27 20.50 -32.89
CA ALA A 288 16.33 21.42 -34.04
C ALA A 288 16.24 22.91 -33.65
N SER A 289 15.37 23.25 -32.69
CA SER A 289 15.12 24.62 -32.24
C SER A 289 16.19 25.20 -31.30
N THR A 290 17.22 24.44 -30.95
CA THR A 290 18.34 24.94 -30.13
C THR A 290 19.18 25.90 -30.98
N THR A 291 19.49 27.11 -30.51
CA THR A 291 20.20 28.12 -31.33
C THR A 291 21.69 28.27 -31.00
N ASN A 292 22.20 27.58 -30.00
CA ASN A 292 23.63 27.59 -29.63
C ASN A 292 24.55 27.25 -30.82
N ALA A 293 25.77 27.79 -30.76
CA ALA A 293 26.81 27.53 -31.74
C ALA A 293 27.25 26.05 -31.70
N LEU A 294 27.64 25.54 -32.87
CA LEU A 294 28.23 24.22 -33.04
C LEU A 294 29.75 24.38 -33.33
N PRO A 295 30.61 23.43 -32.92
CA PRO A 295 30.27 22.20 -32.22
C PRO A 295 29.81 22.43 -30.78
N TYR A 296 28.74 21.76 -30.38
CA TYR A 296 28.26 21.75 -28.99
C TYR A 296 28.72 20.43 -28.36
N VAL A 297 29.59 20.51 -27.36
CA VAL A 297 30.32 19.35 -26.81
C VAL A 297 29.86 19.05 -25.40
N PHE A 298 29.14 17.95 -25.23
CA PHE A 298 28.81 17.43 -23.90
C PHE A 298 30.05 16.78 -23.30
N THR A 299 30.19 16.89 -21.99
CA THR A 299 31.20 16.17 -21.21
C THR A 299 30.49 15.13 -20.36
N VAL A 300 31.03 13.92 -20.33
CA VAL A 300 30.54 12.81 -19.51
C VAL A 300 31.66 12.24 -18.65
N ASP A 301 31.32 11.81 -17.45
CA ASP A 301 32.26 11.21 -16.51
C ASP A 301 31.56 10.21 -15.58
N ASN A 302 32.34 9.39 -14.87
CA ASN A 302 31.89 8.50 -13.79
C ASN A 302 30.66 7.66 -14.15
N PHE A 303 30.65 7.01 -15.32
CA PHE A 303 29.57 6.10 -15.67
C PHE A 303 29.74 4.80 -14.87
N ARG A 304 28.91 4.62 -13.85
CA ARG A 304 28.95 3.46 -12.95
C ARG A 304 27.61 2.77 -12.93
N VAL A 305 27.61 1.46 -13.09
CA VAL A 305 26.43 0.60 -13.05
C VAL A 305 26.73 -0.53 -12.09
N GLU A 306 25.85 -0.75 -11.13
CA GLU A 306 25.95 -1.84 -10.16
C GLU A 306 24.65 -2.64 -10.13
N GLN A 307 24.71 -3.82 -9.51
CA GLN A 307 23.49 -4.47 -9.08
C GLN A 307 22.90 -3.65 -7.91
N PRO A 308 21.59 -3.38 -7.90
CA PRO A 308 20.97 -2.73 -6.77
C PRO A 308 21.08 -3.60 -5.52
N LYS A 309 20.98 -2.95 -4.36
CA LYS A 309 20.78 -3.63 -3.09
C LYS A 309 19.29 -4.01 -2.99
N TYR A 310 19.01 -5.24 -2.58
CA TYR A 310 17.65 -5.73 -2.39
C TYR A 310 17.36 -5.82 -0.89
N SER A 311 16.38 -5.05 -0.43
CA SER A 311 15.87 -5.17 0.94
C SER A 311 15.32 -6.58 1.17
N ARG A 312 15.81 -7.23 2.22
CA ARG A 312 15.31 -8.52 2.72
C ARG A 312 14.58 -8.38 4.05
N PHE A 313 14.91 -7.34 4.82
CA PHE A 313 14.20 -6.97 6.03
C PHE A 313 14.20 -5.45 6.20
N GLU A 314 13.04 -4.86 6.47
CA GLU A 314 12.85 -3.45 6.79
C GLU A 314 11.91 -3.35 7.98
N GLY A 315 12.43 -2.91 9.12
CA GLY A 315 11.68 -2.88 10.36
C GLY A 315 12.38 -2.09 11.45
N TYR A 316 12.18 -2.51 12.68
CA TYR A 316 12.63 -1.81 13.87
C TYR A 316 13.38 -2.78 14.78
N ILE A 317 14.33 -2.25 15.54
CA ILE A 317 14.88 -2.96 16.68
C ILE A 317 13.73 -3.26 17.65
N ALA A 318 13.51 -4.54 17.95
CA ALA A 318 12.56 -4.99 18.96
C ALA A 318 13.22 -5.11 20.33
N ASP A 319 14.45 -5.62 20.37
CA ASP A 319 15.26 -5.74 21.59
C ASP A 319 16.76 -5.70 21.25
N VAL A 320 17.58 -5.25 22.21
CA VAL A 320 19.05 -5.22 22.11
C VAL A 320 19.63 -5.94 23.31
N ARG A 321 20.34 -7.06 23.07
CA ARG A 321 21.00 -7.83 24.12
C ARG A 321 22.51 -7.83 23.91
N THR A 322 23.25 -7.28 24.86
CA THR A 322 24.70 -7.41 24.88
C THR A 322 25.08 -8.76 25.48
N THR A 323 25.89 -9.53 24.75
CA THR A 323 26.39 -10.86 25.12
C THR A 323 27.91 -10.89 24.97
N PHE A 324 28.55 -11.94 25.51
CA PHE A 324 29.99 -12.17 25.38
C PHE A 324 30.26 -13.45 24.59
N LEU A 325 31.09 -13.35 23.55
CA LEU A 325 31.55 -14.48 22.76
C LEU A 325 32.97 -14.87 23.20
N PRO A 326 33.15 -15.95 23.96
CA PRO A 326 34.47 -16.37 24.41
C PRO A 326 35.34 -16.89 23.25
N LEU A 327 36.61 -16.52 23.26
CA LEU A 327 37.63 -16.93 22.29
C LEU A 327 38.53 -18.05 22.85
N ALA A 328 39.19 -18.77 21.94
CA ALA A 328 40.07 -19.89 22.28
C ALA A 328 41.30 -19.49 23.12
N ASP A 329 41.69 -18.20 23.09
CA ASP A 329 42.80 -17.66 23.89
C ASP A 329 42.37 -17.20 25.30
N GLY A 330 41.09 -17.36 25.65
CA GLY A 330 40.52 -16.98 26.94
C GLY A 330 40.05 -15.52 27.02
N SER A 331 40.21 -14.72 25.95
CA SER A 331 39.55 -13.42 25.82
C SER A 331 38.09 -13.58 25.34
N ALA A 332 37.32 -12.50 25.24
CA ALA A 332 35.96 -12.53 24.70
C ALA A 332 35.66 -11.26 23.91
N HIS A 333 34.89 -11.40 22.84
CA HIS A 333 34.25 -10.26 22.19
C HIS A 333 32.96 -9.89 22.90
N SER A 334 32.66 -8.60 22.95
CA SER A 334 31.30 -8.14 23.21
C SER A 334 30.51 -8.17 21.91
N VAL A 335 29.30 -8.73 21.97
CA VAL A 335 28.40 -8.87 20.82
C VAL A 335 27.04 -8.29 21.17
N ALA A 336 26.55 -7.35 20.36
CA ALA A 336 25.18 -6.89 20.41
C ALA A 336 24.32 -7.82 19.54
N GLN A 337 23.47 -8.62 20.19
CA GLN A 337 22.40 -9.35 19.54
C GLN A 337 21.21 -8.40 19.37
N ILE A 338 20.88 -8.09 18.12
CA ILE A 338 19.77 -7.21 17.77
C ILE A 338 18.61 -8.09 17.31
N GLU A 339 17.54 -8.12 18.10
CA GLU A 339 16.27 -8.73 17.70
C GLU A 339 15.49 -7.69 16.89
N LEU A 340 15.08 -8.06 15.68
CA LEU A 340 14.40 -7.18 14.74
C LEU A 340 12.94 -7.62 14.57
N GLY A 341 12.04 -6.64 14.52
CA GLY A 341 10.62 -6.84 14.28
C GLY A 341 10.07 -5.86 13.26
N GLY A 342 9.10 -6.28 12.44
CA GLY A 342 8.39 -5.37 11.55
C GLY A 342 7.45 -4.44 12.32
N VAL A 343 6.65 -3.65 11.60
CA VAL A 343 5.87 -2.54 12.18
C VAL A 343 4.93 -2.97 13.31
N GLY A 344 4.38 -4.19 13.26
CA GLY A 344 3.47 -4.72 14.25
C GLY A 344 4.13 -4.90 15.61
N THR A 345 5.42 -5.22 15.68
CA THR A 345 6.12 -5.29 16.99
C THR A 345 6.15 -3.93 17.72
N ARG A 346 6.08 -2.82 16.97
CA ARG A 346 5.98 -1.46 17.53
C ARG A 346 4.53 -1.09 17.89
N LEU A 347 3.55 -1.60 17.16
CA LEU A 347 2.15 -1.15 17.18
C LEU A 347 1.20 -2.09 17.91
N GLU A 348 1.34 -3.41 17.76
CA GLU A 348 0.46 -4.45 18.31
C GLU A 348 0.68 -4.68 19.81
N GLY A 349 1.84 -4.29 20.34
CA GLY A 349 2.19 -4.43 21.77
C GLY A 349 1.77 -3.25 22.66
N LYS A 350 1.11 -2.22 22.12
CA LYS A 350 0.68 -1.03 22.87
C LYS A 350 -0.85 -1.02 22.98
N ASP A 351 -1.40 -0.71 24.15
CA ASP A 351 -2.85 -0.50 24.34
C ASP A 351 -3.35 0.57 23.37
N ALA A 352 -3.85 0.13 22.21
CA ALA A 352 -4.32 1.02 21.16
C ALA A 352 -5.77 1.40 21.44
N PRO A 353 -6.10 2.69 21.54
CA PRO A 353 -7.44 3.09 21.88
C PRO A 353 -8.41 2.83 20.72
N GLU A 354 -9.60 2.33 21.04
CA GLU A 354 -10.70 2.18 20.09
C GLU A 354 -11.34 3.54 19.84
N TRP A 355 -10.87 4.29 18.84
CA TRP A 355 -11.45 5.59 18.48
C TRP A 355 -12.54 5.45 17.42
N SER A 356 -13.54 6.34 17.49
CA SER A 356 -14.49 6.51 16.39
C SER A 356 -13.79 7.05 15.14
N PRO A 357 -14.32 6.77 13.93
CA PRO A 357 -13.78 7.31 12.69
C PRO A 357 -13.61 8.83 12.69
N LEU A 358 -14.57 9.54 13.27
CA LEU A 358 -14.57 11.00 13.32
C LEU A 358 -13.55 11.53 14.33
N ARG A 359 -13.40 10.86 15.49
CA ARG A 359 -12.34 11.21 16.43
C ARG A 359 -10.96 11.04 15.81
N ARG A 360 -10.72 9.91 15.12
CA ARG A 360 -9.46 9.66 14.39
C ARG A 360 -9.15 10.79 13.41
N ALA A 361 -10.12 11.07 12.53
CA ALA A 361 -9.96 12.05 11.46
C ALA A 361 -9.75 13.49 11.96
N LEU A 362 -10.37 13.87 13.09
CA LEU A 362 -10.22 15.20 13.69
C LEU A 362 -8.94 15.33 14.51
N GLN A 363 -8.57 14.31 15.29
CA GLN A 363 -7.40 14.36 16.15
C GLN A 363 -6.08 14.26 15.37
N LYS A 364 -6.09 13.46 14.28
CA LYS A 364 -4.92 13.19 13.42
C LYS A 364 -5.03 13.87 12.05
N GLY A 365 -5.95 14.83 11.91
CA GLY A 365 -6.15 15.57 10.65
C GLY A 365 -4.97 16.50 10.32
N ALA A 366 -4.99 17.06 9.11
CA ALA A 366 -3.92 17.95 8.62
C ALA A 366 -3.73 19.21 9.48
N VAL A 367 -4.79 19.69 10.15
CA VAL A 367 -4.73 20.77 11.14
C VAL A 367 -5.09 20.18 12.49
N GLU A 368 -4.08 19.93 13.32
CA GLU A 368 -4.29 19.40 14.66
C GLU A 368 -4.99 20.45 15.57
N PRO A 369 -5.95 20.02 16.40
CA PRO A 369 -6.65 20.95 17.29
C PRO A 369 -5.76 21.42 18.44
N VAL A 370 -5.96 22.67 18.88
CA VAL A 370 -5.28 23.24 20.06
C VAL A 370 -5.99 22.88 21.37
N ALA A 371 -7.30 22.62 21.28
CA ALA A 371 -8.14 22.06 22.34
C ALA A 371 -9.19 21.15 21.71
N TYR A 372 -9.45 20.00 22.32
CA TYR A 372 -10.41 19.02 21.77
C TYR A 372 -11.02 18.14 22.86
N TRP A 373 -12.35 18.04 22.86
CA TRP A 373 -13.15 17.13 23.67
C TRP A 373 -14.08 16.33 22.76
N PRO A 374 -13.84 15.02 22.56
CA PRO A 374 -14.69 14.17 21.72
C PRO A 374 -16.12 14.03 22.24
N LEU A 375 -16.29 14.06 23.57
CA LEU A 375 -17.55 13.79 24.27
C LEU A 375 -18.11 12.38 24.02
N GLU A 376 -17.22 11.41 23.83
CA GLU A 376 -17.51 9.98 23.60
C GLU A 376 -17.32 9.13 24.87
N ASP A 377 -17.39 9.76 26.04
CA ASP A 377 -17.13 9.11 27.33
C ASP A 377 -18.27 8.16 27.73
N ALA A 378 -17.95 7.08 28.44
CA ALA A 378 -18.89 6.00 28.81
C ALA A 378 -19.98 6.44 29.81
N GLU A 379 -21.07 5.68 29.92
CA GLU A 379 -22.33 6.01 30.63
C GLU A 379 -22.16 6.57 32.06
N ARG A 380 -21.12 6.14 32.79
CA ARG A 380 -20.87 6.53 34.19
C ARG A 380 -19.75 7.56 34.37
N SER A 381 -19.34 8.22 33.30
CA SER A 381 -18.31 9.25 33.36
C SER A 381 -18.78 10.43 34.21
N THR A 382 -17.86 11.01 34.99
CA THR A 382 -18.12 12.18 35.85
C THR A 382 -17.63 13.49 35.24
N GLN A 383 -16.96 13.41 34.09
CA GLN A 383 -16.38 14.50 33.32
C GLN A 383 -16.17 14.06 31.87
N ALA A 384 -16.07 15.01 30.94
CA ALA A 384 -15.73 14.70 29.55
C ALA A 384 -14.24 14.91 29.32
N ALA A 385 -13.50 13.86 28.96
CA ALA A 385 -12.06 13.92 28.84
C ALA A 385 -11.61 14.76 27.63
N SER A 386 -10.49 15.47 27.77
CA SER A 386 -9.82 16.03 26.60
C SER A 386 -9.11 14.92 25.83
N ALA A 387 -9.09 15.04 24.52
CA ALA A 387 -8.29 14.19 23.64
C ALA A 387 -6.81 14.58 23.60
N LEU A 388 -6.45 15.77 24.12
CA LEU A 388 -5.10 16.31 24.07
C LEU A 388 -4.44 16.27 25.44
N GLU A 389 -3.16 15.93 25.46
CA GLU A 389 -2.36 15.97 26.68
C GLU A 389 -2.26 17.39 27.24
N GLY A 390 -2.34 17.52 28.56
CA GLY A 390 -2.26 18.81 29.25
C GLY A 390 -3.52 19.68 29.21
N GLN A 391 -4.56 19.31 28.42
CA GLN A 391 -5.84 20.01 28.43
C GLN A 391 -6.78 19.47 29.53
N PRO A 392 -7.43 20.35 30.33
CA PRO A 392 -8.35 19.91 31.36
C PRO A 392 -9.64 19.32 30.76
N PRO A 393 -10.32 18.40 31.46
CA PRO A 393 -11.63 17.89 31.05
C PRO A 393 -12.71 18.96 31.14
N LEU A 394 -13.86 18.72 30.48
CA LEU A 394 -15.07 19.51 30.73
C LEU A 394 -15.81 18.93 31.94
N LEU A 395 -16.11 19.79 32.89
CA LEU A 395 -16.82 19.44 34.12
C LEU A 395 -18.33 19.67 33.97
N PRO A 396 -19.16 18.69 34.35
CA PRO A 396 -20.60 18.83 34.27
C PRO A 396 -21.17 19.66 35.44
N THR A 397 -22.22 20.41 35.15
CA THR A 397 -23.11 21.04 36.13
C THR A 397 -24.55 20.69 35.78
N GLY A 398 -25.26 20.02 36.68
CA GLY A 398 -26.60 19.49 36.42
C GLY A 398 -26.58 18.05 35.88
N PRO A 399 -27.74 17.51 35.47
CA PRO A 399 -27.92 16.10 35.14
C PRO A 399 -27.47 15.78 33.70
N VAL A 400 -26.17 15.60 33.51
CA VAL A 400 -25.57 15.15 32.24
C VAL A 400 -25.81 13.65 32.02
N VAL A 401 -26.01 13.24 30.77
CA VAL A 401 -26.06 11.82 30.38
C VAL A 401 -24.95 11.56 29.38
N PHE A 402 -23.94 10.80 29.78
CA PHE A 402 -22.89 10.27 28.90
C PHE A 402 -23.37 9.00 28.21
N ASP A 403 -22.71 8.59 27.13
CA ASP A 403 -23.09 7.42 26.33
C ASP A 403 -24.58 7.46 25.89
N ALA A 404 -25.11 8.67 25.70
CA ALA A 404 -26.43 8.87 25.19
C ALA A 404 -26.45 8.44 23.72
N SER A 405 -27.32 7.49 23.39
CA SER A 405 -27.49 7.10 21.99
C SER A 405 -27.92 8.32 21.17
N THR A 406 -27.22 8.54 20.05
CA THR A 406 -27.58 9.56 19.05
C THR A 406 -28.98 9.30 18.49
N GLY A 407 -29.38 8.03 18.45
CA GLY A 407 -30.72 7.55 18.74
C GLY A 407 -31.86 8.31 18.06
N VAL A 408 -31.99 8.34 16.73
CA VAL A 408 -33.32 8.30 16.11
C VAL A 408 -33.89 6.89 16.40
N PRO A 409 -35.08 6.70 16.96
CA PRO A 409 -35.72 5.39 16.91
C PRO A 409 -36.18 5.15 15.48
N ASP A 410 -35.78 4.00 14.94
CA ASP A 410 -36.28 3.41 13.69
C ASP A 410 -35.80 4.01 12.35
N ASP A 411 -34.57 4.53 12.25
CA ASP A 411 -34.00 4.81 10.93
C ASP A 411 -32.56 4.34 10.74
N ALA A 412 -32.25 3.87 9.52
CA ALA A 412 -30.98 3.29 9.08
C ALA A 412 -29.77 4.26 9.16
N GLU A 413 -29.97 5.49 9.66
CA GLU A 413 -28.95 6.52 9.82
C GLU A 413 -28.15 6.42 11.13
N LEU A 414 -28.57 5.58 12.08
CA LEU A 414 -27.87 5.42 13.37
C LEU A 414 -26.42 4.91 13.27
N ALA A 415 -26.11 4.16 12.21
CA ALA A 415 -24.76 3.68 11.93
C ALA A 415 -23.88 4.74 11.23
N ASN A 416 -24.44 5.90 10.85
CA ASN A 416 -23.88 6.77 9.82
C ASN A 416 -23.29 8.09 10.31
N TYR A 417 -22.98 8.26 11.61
CA TYR A 417 -22.40 9.54 12.09
C TYR A 417 -20.90 9.49 12.41
N GLY A 418 -20.26 8.33 12.26
CA GLY A 418 -18.81 8.19 12.47
C GLY A 418 -18.33 8.47 13.91
N THR A 419 -19.24 8.57 14.88
CA THR A 419 -18.97 8.80 16.30
C THR A 419 -19.25 7.55 17.12
N LYS A 420 -18.73 7.47 18.35
CA LYS A 420 -19.37 6.66 19.40
C LYS A 420 -20.64 7.38 19.90
N ASN A 421 -21.35 6.78 20.85
CA ASN A 421 -22.40 7.47 21.58
C ASN A 421 -21.83 8.72 22.28
N LEU A 422 -22.67 9.74 22.43
CA LEU A 422 -22.25 11.10 22.80
C LEU A 422 -22.91 11.58 24.08
N VAL A 423 -22.73 12.86 24.40
CA VAL A 423 -23.33 13.46 25.60
C VAL A 423 -24.68 14.09 25.30
N SER A 424 -25.67 13.82 26.14
CA SER A 424 -26.94 14.56 26.17
C SER A 424 -26.95 15.60 27.30
N LEU A 425 -27.32 16.82 26.94
CA LEU A 425 -27.49 17.97 27.84
C LEU A 425 -28.96 18.34 28.05
N ALA A 426 -29.89 17.49 27.60
CA ALA A 426 -31.31 17.82 27.44
C ALA A 426 -32.00 18.26 28.74
N ALA A 427 -31.56 17.72 29.88
CA ALA A 427 -32.11 18.00 31.20
C ALA A 427 -31.50 19.24 31.89
N GLY A 428 -30.98 20.21 31.11
CA GLY A 428 -30.37 21.44 31.64
C GLY A 428 -28.98 21.21 32.24
N ALA A 429 -28.23 20.26 31.69
CA ALA A 429 -26.83 20.06 32.02
C ALA A 429 -25.96 21.05 31.23
N ARG A 430 -24.89 21.50 31.86
CA ARG A 430 -23.82 22.31 31.26
C ARG A 430 -22.52 21.53 31.36
N LEU A 431 -21.70 21.56 30.31
CA LEU A 431 -20.31 21.12 30.35
C LEU A 431 -19.40 22.33 30.20
N ALA A 432 -18.42 22.51 31.08
CA ALA A 432 -17.53 23.66 31.04
C ALA A 432 -16.08 23.28 31.38
N GLY A 433 -15.12 23.90 30.69
CA GLY A 433 -13.70 23.75 30.98
C GLY A 433 -12.94 25.00 30.53
N SER A 434 -11.65 24.86 30.26
CA SER A 434 -10.84 25.97 29.78
C SER A 434 -9.87 25.53 28.69
N VAL A 435 -9.76 26.37 27.66
CA VAL A 435 -8.68 26.27 26.68
C VAL A 435 -7.42 26.85 27.33
N THR A 436 -6.39 26.03 27.46
CA THR A 436 -5.14 26.43 28.16
C THR A 436 -3.96 26.63 27.20
N ASN A 437 -3.99 26.01 26.02
CA ASN A 437 -2.97 26.21 24.99
C ASN A 437 -3.27 27.48 24.21
N LEU A 438 -2.21 28.25 23.91
CA LEU A 438 -2.33 29.50 23.17
C LEU A 438 -2.74 29.22 21.72
N VAL A 439 -3.86 29.82 21.30
CA VAL A 439 -4.24 29.89 19.88
C VAL A 439 -3.50 31.07 19.25
N THR A 440 -2.57 30.81 18.34
CA THR A 440 -1.70 31.85 17.74
C THR A 440 -2.05 32.07 16.28
N SER A 441 -2.88 33.06 15.97
CA SER A 441 -3.06 33.48 14.59
C SER A 441 -3.91 34.74 14.46
N ASN A 442 -3.82 35.32 13.28
CA ASN A 442 -4.84 36.17 12.66
C ASN A 442 -6.13 35.40 12.28
N ALA A 443 -6.29 34.11 12.62
CA ALA A 443 -7.47 33.31 12.29
C ALA A 443 -7.65 32.00 13.08
N TRP A 444 -8.81 31.78 13.69
CA TRP A 444 -9.12 30.53 14.38
C TRP A 444 -10.54 30.05 14.11
N THR A 445 -10.76 28.75 14.31
CA THR A 445 -12.07 28.11 14.16
C THR A 445 -12.46 27.38 15.44
N VAL A 446 -13.70 27.60 15.90
CA VAL A 446 -14.32 26.81 16.98
C VAL A 446 -15.41 25.93 16.37
N THR A 447 -15.38 24.64 16.69
CA THR A 447 -16.25 23.63 16.08
C THR A 447 -16.98 22.85 17.14
N VAL A 448 -18.25 22.56 16.89
CA VAL A 448 -19.05 21.65 17.72
C VAL A 448 -19.97 20.83 16.82
N SER A 449 -20.17 19.56 17.16
CA SER A 449 -21.20 18.74 16.54
C SER A 449 -22.42 18.66 17.44
N VAL A 450 -23.61 18.85 16.88
CA VAL A 450 -24.86 18.91 17.62
C VAL A 450 -26.00 18.28 16.83
N ASN A 451 -26.93 17.63 17.52
CA ASN A 451 -28.21 17.25 16.93
C ASN A 451 -29.15 18.46 16.95
N GLN A 452 -29.38 19.10 15.79
CA GLN A 452 -30.21 20.29 15.71
C GLN A 452 -31.69 19.96 15.96
N PHE A 453 -32.31 20.76 16.83
CA PHE A 453 -33.73 20.70 17.15
C PHE A 453 -34.60 21.21 16.01
N THR A 454 -35.80 20.65 15.85
CA THR A 454 -36.82 21.28 15.02
C THR A 454 -37.23 22.64 15.59
N GLN A 455 -37.62 23.56 14.70
CA GLN A 455 -38.21 24.88 14.97
C GLN A 455 -39.38 24.90 15.99
N ALA A 456 -39.97 23.74 16.32
CA ALA A 456 -41.13 23.60 17.20
C ALA A 456 -40.80 23.28 18.68
N VAL A 457 -39.53 23.14 19.06
CA VAL A 457 -39.10 22.81 20.45
C VAL A 457 -39.04 24.02 21.36
N LEU A 458 -38.88 25.21 20.78
CA LEU A 458 -38.69 26.45 21.49
C LEU A 458 -40.04 27.16 21.64
N PRO A 459 -40.46 27.63 22.84
CA PRO A 459 -41.47 28.68 22.90
C PRO A 459 -41.06 29.80 21.93
N ALA A 460 -42.03 30.35 21.21
CA ALA A 460 -41.87 31.16 19.98
C ALA A 460 -40.91 32.38 20.05
N THR A 461 -40.29 32.63 21.21
CA THR A 461 -39.40 33.74 21.54
C THR A 461 -38.04 33.33 22.13
N SER A 462 -37.66 32.05 22.14
CA SER A 462 -36.44 31.59 22.87
C SER A 462 -35.20 31.39 22.00
N GLU A 463 -34.07 31.90 22.50
CA GLU A 463 -32.71 31.61 22.03
C GLU A 463 -32.09 30.53 22.94
N ILE A 464 -31.40 29.54 22.37
CA ILE A 464 -30.54 28.63 23.13
C ILE A 464 -29.09 28.93 22.79
N ARG A 465 -28.30 29.35 23.77
CA ARG A 465 -26.84 29.34 23.64
C ARG A 465 -26.35 27.88 23.62
N LEU A 466 -25.85 27.46 22.47
CA LEU A 466 -25.29 26.11 22.30
C LEU A 466 -23.89 26.04 22.90
N LEU A 467 -23.08 27.06 22.60
CA LEU A 467 -21.66 27.13 22.96
C LEU A 467 -21.29 28.58 23.27
N GLU A 468 -20.45 28.76 24.29
CA GLU A 468 -19.87 30.06 24.67
C GLU A 468 -18.38 29.87 24.96
N TRP A 469 -17.54 30.81 24.51
CA TRP A 469 -16.10 30.82 24.75
C TRP A 469 -15.55 32.23 24.97
N SER A 470 -14.42 32.31 25.67
CA SER A 470 -13.69 33.54 25.92
C SER A 470 -12.53 33.76 24.97
N THR A 471 -12.22 35.03 24.69
CA THR A 471 -11.01 35.42 23.95
C THR A 471 -10.30 36.59 24.62
N THR A 472 -9.08 36.88 24.20
CA THR A 472 -8.25 37.98 24.71
C THR A 472 -8.39 39.29 23.92
N GLY A 473 -9.33 39.35 22.96
CA GLY A 473 -9.47 40.46 22.01
C GLY A 473 -10.39 41.57 22.48
N THR A 474 -10.82 42.45 21.56
CA THR A 474 -11.81 43.52 21.85
C THR A 474 -13.15 42.96 22.34
N TRP A 475 -13.55 41.81 21.79
CA TRP A 475 -14.73 41.07 22.19
C TRP A 475 -14.28 39.87 23.01
N ASP A 476 -14.34 39.98 24.33
CA ASP A 476 -13.76 39.01 25.27
C ASP A 476 -14.61 37.75 25.47
N ARG A 477 -15.84 37.75 24.92
CA ARG A 477 -16.73 36.59 24.93
C ARG A 477 -17.55 36.48 23.66
N TRP A 478 -17.71 35.24 23.18
CA TRP A 478 -18.48 34.91 21.99
C TRP A 478 -19.45 33.76 22.28
N ALA A 479 -20.59 33.76 21.60
CA ALA A 479 -21.56 32.68 21.72
C ALA A 479 -22.15 32.27 20.37
N LEU A 480 -22.26 30.96 20.16
CA LEU A 480 -23.06 30.35 19.11
C LEU A 480 -24.45 30.06 19.67
N ILE A 481 -25.46 30.62 19.00
CA ILE A 481 -26.84 30.64 19.49
C ILE A 481 -27.76 30.00 18.44
N SER A 482 -28.59 29.07 18.88
CA SER A 482 -29.73 28.55 18.10
C SER A 482 -30.97 29.41 18.35
N THR A 483 -31.68 29.72 17.29
CA THR A 483 -32.87 30.58 17.25
C THR A 483 -33.95 29.92 16.41
N ASN A 484 -35.22 30.32 16.59
CA ASN A 484 -36.31 29.83 15.74
C ASN A 484 -36.22 30.33 14.29
N THR A 485 -35.74 31.56 14.10
CA THR A 485 -35.43 32.18 12.81
C THR A 485 -34.39 33.24 13.15
N PRO A 486 -33.22 33.28 12.51
CA PRO A 486 -32.83 32.66 11.23
C PRO A 486 -32.33 31.20 11.27
N GLY A 487 -32.08 30.61 12.44
CA GLY A 487 -31.40 29.32 12.57
C GLY A 487 -30.26 29.46 13.58
N HIS A 488 -29.04 29.69 13.11
CA HIS A 488 -27.89 29.98 13.98
C HIS A 488 -27.40 31.42 13.84
N ILE A 489 -26.97 32.00 14.96
CA ILE A 489 -26.29 33.30 15.00
C ILE A 489 -25.03 33.22 15.86
N VAL A 490 -24.06 34.07 15.56
CA VAL A 490 -22.88 34.30 16.41
C VAL A 490 -22.98 35.70 17.00
N ARG A 491 -22.88 35.77 18.33
CA ARG A 491 -22.94 37.03 19.08
C ARG A 491 -21.63 37.31 19.79
N ALA A 492 -21.13 38.53 19.63
CA ALA A 492 -19.96 39.05 20.30
C ALA A 492 -20.37 39.84 21.55
N TYR A 493 -19.61 39.72 22.64
CA TYR A 493 -19.81 40.44 23.90
C TYR A 493 -18.50 41.13 24.31
N ASN A 494 -18.62 42.39 24.70
CA ASN A 494 -17.57 43.14 25.37
C ASN A 494 -18.03 43.37 26.81
N THR A 495 -17.56 42.52 27.73
CA THR A 495 -18.02 42.54 29.12
C THR A 495 -17.55 43.77 29.86
N GLN A 496 -16.39 44.33 29.49
CA GLN A 496 -15.87 45.57 30.08
C GLN A 496 -16.73 46.78 29.70
N ALA A 497 -17.20 46.85 28.45
CA ALA A 497 -18.07 47.92 27.95
C ALA A 497 -19.56 47.65 28.21
N GLY A 498 -19.93 46.43 28.62
CA GLY A 498 -21.32 46.02 28.83
C GLY A 498 -22.14 45.94 27.54
N THR A 499 -21.48 45.76 26.38
CA THR A 499 -22.13 45.75 25.06
C THR A 499 -22.11 44.35 24.43
N ASN A 500 -23.07 44.10 23.54
CA ASN A 500 -23.07 42.90 22.69
C ASN A 500 -23.67 43.23 21.31
N THR A 501 -23.31 42.43 20.31
CA THR A 501 -23.86 42.55 18.96
C THR A 501 -23.89 41.19 18.27
N THR A 502 -24.94 40.93 17.50
CA THR A 502 -24.97 39.78 16.57
C THR A 502 -24.10 40.13 15.37
N VAL A 503 -23.14 39.26 15.04
CA VAL A 503 -22.15 39.51 13.98
C VAL A 503 -22.50 38.73 12.72
N ALA A 504 -22.69 37.41 12.85
CA ALA A 504 -22.99 36.52 11.73
C ALA A 504 -24.33 35.81 11.93
N VAL A 505 -25.01 35.53 10.82
CA VAL A 505 -26.35 34.95 10.77
C VAL A 505 -26.41 33.87 9.69
N ALA A 506 -26.66 32.63 10.10
CA ALA A 506 -26.90 31.51 9.20
C ALA A 506 -28.41 31.23 9.10
N ASN A 507 -28.97 31.42 7.90
CA ASN A 507 -30.38 31.18 7.62
C ASN A 507 -30.62 29.75 7.11
N HIS A 508 -31.22 28.88 7.94
CA HIS A 508 -31.52 27.49 7.54
C HIS A 508 -32.63 26.87 8.40
N ASN A 509 -33.17 25.75 7.92
CA ASN A 509 -34.16 24.92 8.60
C ASN A 509 -33.70 23.46 8.75
N PHE A 510 -32.39 23.21 8.77
CA PHE A 510 -31.85 21.85 8.95
C PHE A 510 -32.32 21.22 10.27
N VAL A 511 -32.49 19.91 10.23
CA VAL A 511 -32.85 19.07 11.39
C VAL A 511 -31.96 17.85 11.34
N GLY A 512 -31.48 17.41 12.50
CA GLY A 512 -30.61 16.25 12.62
C GLY A 512 -29.17 16.62 12.96
N TRP A 513 -28.28 15.64 12.84
CA TRP A 513 -26.87 15.80 13.18
C TRP A 513 -26.16 16.78 12.24
N MET A 514 -25.38 17.70 12.82
CA MET A 514 -24.53 18.60 12.03
C MET A 514 -23.28 19.02 12.76
N PHE A 515 -22.29 19.41 11.95
CA PHE A 515 -21.12 20.13 12.37
C PHE A 515 -21.31 21.62 12.12
N ILE A 516 -21.07 22.41 13.17
CA ILE A 516 -21.09 23.86 13.10
C ILE A 516 -19.67 24.34 13.40
N ASP A 517 -19.08 25.03 12.44
CA ASP A 517 -17.82 25.73 12.58
C ASP A 517 -18.08 27.24 12.64
N VAL A 518 -17.47 27.91 13.60
CA VAL A 518 -17.38 29.38 13.66
C VAL A 518 -15.95 29.76 13.34
N VAL A 519 -15.74 30.27 12.13
CA VAL A 519 -14.43 30.67 11.61
C VAL A 519 -14.27 32.17 11.81
N MET A 520 -13.12 32.58 12.32
CA MET A 520 -12.82 33.97 12.66
C MET A 520 -11.49 34.38 12.07
N VAL A 521 -11.45 35.52 11.37
CA VAL A 521 -10.26 36.05 10.70
C VAL A 521 -10.11 37.54 11.00
N GLN A 522 -8.90 37.98 11.32
CA GLN A 522 -8.58 39.41 11.42
C GLN A 522 -8.40 39.98 10.00
N ASP A 523 -9.26 40.92 9.60
CA ASP A 523 -9.13 41.71 8.37
C ASP A 523 -9.03 43.20 8.68
N GLY A 524 -7.82 43.75 8.55
CA GLY A 524 -7.55 45.15 8.89
C GLY A 524 -7.98 45.48 10.32
N GLY A 525 -8.90 46.43 10.48
CA GLY A 525 -9.47 46.83 11.78
C GLY A 525 -10.75 46.08 12.20
N ASN A 526 -11.16 45.08 11.42
CA ASN A 526 -12.36 44.28 11.65
C ASN A 526 -12.01 42.81 11.90
N ILE A 527 -12.98 42.09 12.44
CA ILE A 527 -12.99 40.65 12.58
C ILE A 527 -14.08 40.13 11.65
N ASP A 528 -13.69 39.29 10.70
CA ASP A 528 -14.58 38.54 9.83
C ASP A 528 -15.03 37.26 10.55
N VAL A 529 -16.31 36.98 10.49
CA VAL A 529 -16.95 35.86 11.20
C VAL A 529 -17.84 35.09 10.24
N ASP A 530 -17.49 33.83 10.03
CA ASP A 530 -18.28 32.89 9.21
C ASP A 530 -18.86 31.76 10.06
N ILE A 531 -20.09 31.38 9.74
CA ILE A 531 -20.78 30.20 10.25
C ILE A 531 -20.84 29.18 9.12
N LEU A 532 -20.14 28.06 9.31
CA LEU A 532 -20.15 26.95 8.36
C LEU A 532 -20.97 25.80 8.94
N LEU A 533 -21.86 25.24 8.12
CA LEU A 533 -22.66 24.06 8.44
C LEU A 533 -22.24 22.93 7.50
N ASN A 534 -21.74 21.83 8.08
CA ASN A 534 -21.21 20.69 7.34
C ASN A 534 -20.21 21.10 6.24
N ALA A 535 -19.25 21.96 6.62
CA ALA A 535 -18.19 22.53 5.77
C ALA A 535 -18.63 23.55 4.69
N ASN A 536 -19.90 23.95 4.63
CA ASN A 536 -20.36 25.00 3.70
C ASN A 536 -20.61 26.31 4.46
N THR A 537 -20.31 27.47 3.88
CA THR A 537 -20.62 28.78 4.47
C THR A 537 -22.11 29.11 4.33
N TRP A 538 -22.77 29.38 5.46
CA TRP A 538 -24.20 29.72 5.54
C TRP A 538 -24.48 31.11 6.10
N GLY A 539 -23.53 31.67 6.84
CA GLY A 539 -23.63 33.00 7.40
C GLY A 539 -22.27 33.64 7.47
N SER A 540 -22.21 34.93 7.16
CA SER A 540 -21.00 35.75 7.21
C SER A 540 -21.34 37.11 7.77
N GLY A 541 -20.40 37.73 8.47
CA GLY A 541 -20.53 39.10 8.96
C GLY A 541 -19.23 39.62 9.54
N THR A 542 -19.18 40.92 9.82
CA THR A 542 -17.96 41.57 10.31
C THR A 542 -18.25 42.45 11.51
N VAL A 543 -17.26 42.62 12.37
CA VAL A 543 -17.35 43.53 13.53
C VAL A 543 -16.02 44.24 13.76
N ALA A 544 -16.06 45.52 14.10
CA ALA A 544 -14.86 46.28 14.42
C ALA A 544 -14.18 45.73 15.69
N GLY A 545 -12.85 45.60 15.65
CA GLY A 545 -12.06 45.16 16.80
C GLY A 545 -10.82 44.36 16.43
N THR A 546 -10.10 43.95 17.47
CA THR A 546 -8.95 43.06 17.38
C THR A 546 -9.35 41.66 17.82
N LEU A 547 -9.09 40.67 16.97
CA LEU A 547 -9.23 39.25 17.23
C LEU A 547 -8.21 38.84 18.28
N GLY A 548 -8.69 38.27 19.38
CA GLY A 548 -7.83 37.66 20.40
C GLY A 548 -7.82 36.14 20.28
N SER A 549 -6.83 35.52 20.91
CA SER A 549 -6.75 34.07 21.08
C SER A 549 -7.93 33.55 21.89
N VAL A 550 -8.45 32.37 21.52
CA VAL A 550 -9.35 31.60 22.38
C VAL A 550 -8.55 31.12 23.58
N LEU A 551 -8.80 31.69 24.75
CA LEU A 551 -8.07 31.38 25.98
C LEU A 551 -9.00 31.54 27.18
N GLY A 552 -9.03 30.54 28.05
CA GLY A 552 -9.90 30.55 29.22
C GLY A 552 -11.23 29.80 28.99
N PRO A 553 -12.33 30.22 29.63
CA PRO A 553 -13.55 29.44 29.70
C PRO A 553 -14.15 29.08 28.34
N ILE A 554 -14.59 27.83 28.22
CA ILE A 554 -15.43 27.33 27.13
C ILE A 554 -16.53 26.44 27.71
N SER A 555 -17.76 26.59 27.24
CA SER A 555 -18.87 25.79 27.77
C SER A 555 -20.01 25.52 26.81
N LEU A 556 -20.54 24.31 26.89
CA LEU A 556 -21.71 23.81 26.19
C LEU A 556 -22.96 23.99 27.04
N ASN A 557 -24.05 24.44 26.43
CA ASN A 557 -25.31 24.80 27.10
C ASN A 557 -25.10 25.70 28.34
N PRO A 558 -24.42 26.86 28.21
CA PRO A 558 -24.10 27.74 29.33
C PRO A 558 -25.33 28.19 30.13
N ASP A 559 -26.48 28.33 29.48
CA ASP A 559 -27.74 28.76 30.09
C ASP A 559 -28.54 27.63 30.75
N ARG A 560 -28.02 26.40 30.68
CA ARG A 560 -28.68 25.20 31.21
C ARG A 560 -30.11 25.06 30.67
N ALA A 561 -30.27 25.31 29.38
CA ALA A 561 -31.55 25.14 28.69
C ALA A 561 -32.04 23.70 28.90
N ASN A 562 -33.25 23.57 29.40
CA ASN A 562 -33.91 22.30 29.63
C ASN A 562 -34.95 22.09 28.53
N VAL A 563 -34.75 21.02 27.75
CA VAL A 563 -35.57 20.69 26.59
C VAL A 563 -36.32 19.35 26.75
N THR A 564 -36.29 18.73 27.94
CA THR A 564 -37.00 17.45 28.20
C THR A 564 -38.52 17.57 28.14
N ALA A 565 -39.07 18.78 28.18
CA ALA A 565 -40.51 19.02 28.01
C ALA A 565 -40.96 18.96 26.53
N SER A 566 -40.01 18.87 25.59
CA SER A 566 -40.31 18.74 24.16
C SER A 566 -41.08 17.45 23.87
N THR A 567 -42.17 17.55 23.11
CA THR A 567 -42.84 16.37 22.53
C THR A 567 -42.20 15.94 21.20
N ASN A 568 -41.34 16.78 20.61
CA ASN A 568 -40.51 16.39 19.48
C ASN A 568 -39.32 15.57 19.97
N GLN A 569 -39.11 14.44 19.32
CA GLN A 569 -38.03 13.52 19.59
C GLN A 569 -36.62 14.13 19.50
N ALA A 570 -36.41 15.11 18.60
CA ALA A 570 -35.16 15.86 18.53
C ALA A 570 -35.00 16.77 19.76
N GLY A 571 -36.08 17.43 20.21
CA GLY A 571 -36.05 18.29 21.40
C GLY A 571 -35.80 17.54 22.70
N LEU A 572 -36.11 16.26 22.79
CA LEU A 572 -35.77 15.43 23.95
C LEU A 572 -34.26 15.08 24.02
N LYS A 573 -33.48 15.38 22.98
CA LYS A 573 -32.16 14.80 22.73
C LYS A 573 -31.12 15.87 22.39
N PHE A 574 -30.92 16.86 23.28
CA PHE A 574 -29.85 17.86 23.17
C PHE A 574 -28.45 17.21 23.20
N ILE A 575 -28.09 16.52 22.12
CA ILE A 575 -26.89 15.72 22.01
C ILE A 575 -25.81 16.58 21.39
N MET A 576 -24.65 16.61 22.04
CA MET A 576 -23.47 17.36 21.60
C MET A 576 -22.25 16.44 21.58
N GLY A 577 -21.37 16.69 20.62
CA GLY A 577 -20.14 15.93 20.38
C GLY A 577 -19.01 16.84 19.89
N HIS A 578 -17.80 16.31 19.86
CA HIS A 578 -16.65 16.86 19.15
C HIS A 578 -16.51 18.39 19.25
N LEU A 579 -16.25 18.89 20.46
CA LEU A 579 -15.92 20.30 20.70
C LEU A 579 -14.42 20.49 20.48
N LEU A 580 -14.03 21.28 19.48
CA LEU A 580 -12.63 21.58 19.23
C LEU A 580 -12.37 23.03 18.85
N VAL A 581 -11.13 23.45 19.06
CA VAL A 581 -10.59 24.73 18.63
C VAL A 581 -9.39 24.45 17.72
N ARG A 582 -9.29 25.16 16.60
CA ARG A 582 -8.22 24.99 15.61
C ARG A 582 -7.61 26.33 15.23
N ASN A 583 -6.33 26.30 14.87
CA ASN A 583 -5.59 27.46 14.41
C ASN A 583 -5.62 27.55 12.87
N THR A 584 -6.77 27.91 12.31
CA THR A 584 -7.02 27.91 10.87
C THR A 584 -8.09 28.94 10.51
N ASP A 585 -8.02 29.47 9.29
CA ASP A 585 -9.01 30.35 8.64
C ASP A 585 -10.04 29.57 7.81
N SER A 586 -10.02 28.25 7.90
CA SER A 586 -10.95 27.36 7.19
C SER A 586 -11.71 26.47 8.16
N SER A 587 -12.89 26.04 7.72
CA SER A 587 -13.55 24.88 8.29
C SER A 587 -13.31 23.65 7.41
N GLY A 588 -13.48 22.48 8.00
CA GLY A 588 -13.56 21.27 7.22
C GLY A 588 -13.96 20.09 8.08
N LEU A 589 -15.15 19.56 7.82
CA LEU A 589 -15.40 18.15 8.09
C LEU A 589 -14.36 17.34 7.31
N PRO A 590 -13.67 16.36 7.92
CA PRO A 590 -12.72 15.55 7.17
C PRO A 590 -13.45 14.74 6.10
N PHE A 591 -13.11 14.99 4.83
CA PHE A 591 -13.61 14.23 3.69
C PHE A 591 -12.48 13.95 2.70
N LYS A 592 -12.68 12.94 1.87
CA LYS A 592 -11.82 12.60 0.74
C LYS A 592 -12.65 12.54 -0.53
N VAL A 593 -12.05 12.96 -1.64
CA VAL A 593 -12.61 12.78 -2.98
C VAL A 593 -11.55 12.06 -3.81
N ASP A 594 -11.95 10.98 -4.46
CA ASP A 594 -11.11 10.27 -5.42
C ASP A 594 -11.95 9.86 -6.65
N GLU A 595 -11.38 9.01 -7.51
CA GLU A 595 -12.03 8.54 -8.73
C GLU A 595 -13.29 7.69 -8.48
N TYR A 596 -13.47 7.18 -7.27
CA TYR A 596 -14.57 6.28 -6.89
C TYR A 596 -15.69 7.00 -6.14
N GLY A 597 -15.44 8.20 -5.61
CA GLY A 597 -16.48 9.05 -5.05
C GLY A 597 -16.00 10.00 -3.95
N GLN A 598 -16.95 10.45 -3.13
CA GLN A 598 -16.71 11.30 -1.96
C GLN A 598 -17.00 10.52 -0.68
N TYR A 599 -16.02 10.48 0.23
CA TYR A 599 -16.09 9.78 1.51
C TYR A 599 -15.93 10.77 2.66
N ARG A 600 -16.68 10.58 3.75
CA ARG A 600 -16.74 11.54 4.85
C ARG A 600 -16.58 10.90 6.22
N ALA A 601 -15.80 11.52 7.10
CA ALA A 601 -15.57 11.03 8.46
C ALA A 601 -16.84 11.05 9.32
N ASP A 602 -17.67 12.10 9.17
CA ASP A 602 -18.98 12.19 9.82
C ASP A 602 -19.99 11.19 9.27
N ARG A 603 -19.61 10.38 8.27
CA ARG A 603 -20.37 9.23 7.78
C ARG A 603 -19.65 7.90 7.98
N GLY A 604 -18.64 7.91 8.86
CA GLY A 604 -17.72 6.79 9.08
C GLY A 604 -17.14 6.22 7.79
N TRP A 605 -16.87 7.06 6.79
CA TRP A 605 -16.22 6.66 5.54
C TRP A 605 -16.99 5.60 4.73
N TRP A 606 -18.32 5.57 4.83
CA TRP A 606 -19.19 4.68 4.07
C TRP A 606 -18.86 4.67 2.56
N GLY A 607 -18.73 3.47 1.97
CA GLY A 607 -18.44 3.28 0.55
C GLY A 607 -16.96 3.34 0.16
N GLU A 608 -16.07 3.68 1.10
CA GLU A 608 -14.64 3.74 0.85
C GLU A 608 -14.08 2.37 0.44
N PRO A 609 -13.27 2.27 -0.64
CA PRO A 609 -12.63 1.02 -1.03
C PRO A 609 -11.68 0.49 0.05
N ALA A 610 -11.60 -0.83 0.21
CA ALA A 610 -10.77 -1.48 1.23
C ALA A 610 -9.31 -1.02 1.24
N HIS A 611 -8.64 -1.03 0.08
CA HIS A 611 -7.26 -0.59 -0.05
C HIS A 611 -7.07 0.90 0.32
N LYS A 612 -8.05 1.76 0.01
CA LYS A 612 -8.03 3.18 0.39
C LYS A 612 -8.26 3.37 1.89
N ARG A 613 -9.16 2.59 2.50
CA ARG A 613 -9.39 2.58 3.96
C ARG A 613 -8.14 2.18 4.72
N ALA A 614 -7.50 1.08 4.33
CA ALA A 614 -6.25 0.61 4.92
C ALA A 614 -5.13 1.66 4.79
N GLY A 615 -4.97 2.27 3.62
CA GLY A 615 -4.00 3.36 3.41
C GLY A 615 -4.31 4.62 4.22
N ARG A 616 -5.59 5.02 4.32
CA ARG A 616 -6.00 6.18 5.14
C ARG A 616 -5.71 5.93 6.62
N LEU A 617 -6.12 4.79 7.16
CA LEU A 617 -5.88 4.44 8.56
C LEU A 617 -4.38 4.42 8.87
N SER A 618 -3.57 3.93 7.92
CA SER A 618 -2.11 3.92 8.08
C SER A 618 -1.53 5.33 8.07
N ALA A 619 -2.02 6.21 7.19
CA ALA A 619 -1.64 7.62 7.19
C ALA A 619 -2.03 8.36 8.49
N GLU A 620 -3.21 8.07 9.07
CA GLU A 620 -3.65 8.63 10.35
C GLU A 620 -2.68 8.29 11.50
N GLU A 621 -2.08 7.10 11.46
CA GLU A 621 -1.06 6.64 12.42
C GLU A 621 0.39 6.91 11.97
N ARG A 622 0.58 7.58 10.83
CA ARG A 622 1.89 7.84 10.20
C ARG A 622 2.70 6.56 9.99
N VAL A 623 2.01 5.50 9.58
CA VAL A 623 2.59 4.21 9.20
C VAL A 623 2.66 4.15 7.67
N PRO A 624 3.84 3.86 7.09
CA PRO A 624 3.94 3.63 5.65
C PRO A 624 2.96 2.53 5.20
N PHE A 625 2.30 2.74 4.07
CA PHE A 625 1.38 1.77 3.50
C PHE A 625 1.52 1.71 1.99
N GLU A 626 1.79 0.51 1.48
CA GLU A 626 1.89 0.26 0.05
C GLU A 626 0.78 -0.69 -0.42
N VAL A 627 0.35 -0.51 -1.67
CA VAL A 627 -0.55 -1.43 -2.36
C VAL A 627 0.18 -1.91 -3.62
N THR A 628 0.35 -3.23 -3.78
CA THR A 628 1.19 -3.78 -4.86
C THR A 628 0.69 -3.45 -6.26
N ALA A 629 -0.63 -3.30 -6.42
CA ALA A 629 -1.26 -2.77 -7.62
C ALA A 629 -2.60 -2.12 -7.26
N THR A 630 -2.93 -0.98 -7.89
CA THR A 630 -4.25 -0.38 -7.74
C THR A 630 -5.30 -1.29 -8.39
N PRO A 631 -6.31 -1.77 -7.66
CA PRO A 631 -7.36 -2.59 -8.25
C PRO A 631 -8.14 -1.80 -9.32
N PRO A 632 -8.55 -2.45 -10.43
CA PRO A 632 -9.46 -1.81 -11.38
C PRO A 632 -10.83 -1.55 -10.74
N ALA A 633 -11.61 -0.63 -11.29
CA ALA A 633 -12.86 -0.17 -10.68
C ALA A 633 -13.92 -1.26 -10.48
N ASP A 634 -13.89 -2.33 -11.27
CA ASP A 634 -14.73 -3.51 -11.17
C ASP A 634 -14.18 -4.57 -10.19
N GLY A 635 -12.92 -4.43 -9.77
CA GLY A 635 -12.24 -5.32 -8.82
C GLY A 635 -12.08 -4.76 -7.41
N ILE A 636 -12.72 -3.64 -7.07
CA ILE A 636 -12.67 -3.04 -5.72
C ILE A 636 -13.72 -3.67 -4.80
N THR A 637 -13.34 -3.89 -3.54
CA THR A 637 -14.31 -4.14 -2.47
C THR A 637 -14.61 -2.84 -1.73
N GLN A 638 -15.84 -2.33 -1.86
CA GLN A 638 -16.31 -1.18 -1.08
C GLN A 638 -16.78 -1.61 0.30
N LEU A 639 -16.47 -0.79 1.30
CA LEU A 639 -16.74 -1.12 2.70
C LEU A 639 -17.92 -0.37 3.30
N ASN A 640 -18.53 -0.96 4.32
CA ASN A 640 -19.60 -0.32 5.09
C ASN A 640 -19.07 0.87 5.91
N THR A 641 -19.94 1.49 6.70
CA THR A 641 -19.55 2.47 7.69
C THR A 641 -18.54 1.88 8.68
N GLN A 642 -17.36 2.50 8.76
CA GLN A 642 -16.28 2.13 9.66
C GLN A 642 -16.75 2.17 11.12
N GLN A 643 -16.58 1.07 11.83
CA GLN A 643 -16.88 0.98 13.26
C GLN A 643 -15.73 1.55 14.10
N PRO A 644 -15.98 1.94 15.36
CA PRO A 644 -14.89 2.19 16.30
C PRO A 644 -14.00 0.96 16.46
N GLY A 645 -12.69 1.14 16.50
CA GLY A 645 -11.74 0.03 16.61
C GLY A 645 -10.29 0.49 16.73
N THR A 646 -9.40 -0.45 17.05
CA THR A 646 -7.95 -0.20 17.04
C THR A 646 -7.46 -0.04 15.60
N PHE A 647 -6.32 0.63 15.41
CA PHE A 647 -5.75 0.81 14.08
C PHE A 647 -5.52 -0.54 13.37
N VAL A 648 -4.88 -1.48 14.06
CA VAL A 648 -4.52 -2.79 13.53
C VAL A 648 -5.75 -3.60 13.15
N ASP A 649 -6.78 -3.61 14.00
CA ASP A 649 -8.03 -4.34 13.71
C ASP A 649 -8.75 -3.78 12.49
N LEU A 650 -8.77 -2.45 12.35
CA LEU A 650 -9.44 -1.80 11.22
C LEU A 650 -8.70 -2.03 9.89
N VAL A 651 -7.36 -2.03 9.89
CA VAL A 651 -6.56 -2.36 8.69
C VAL A 651 -6.74 -3.84 8.32
N LYS A 652 -6.71 -4.75 9.30
CA LYS A 652 -6.97 -6.19 9.08
C LYS A 652 -8.39 -6.44 8.57
N ALA A 653 -9.40 -5.76 9.12
CA ALA A 653 -10.78 -5.87 8.67
C ALA A 653 -10.97 -5.39 7.23
N ALA A 654 -10.28 -4.30 6.83
CA ALA A 654 -10.31 -3.83 5.46
C ALA A 654 -9.69 -4.85 4.49
N ALA A 655 -8.56 -5.46 4.84
CA ALA A 655 -7.94 -6.51 4.03
C ALA A 655 -8.80 -7.78 3.96
N GLU A 656 -9.40 -8.21 5.06
CA GLU A 656 -10.23 -9.43 5.12
C GLU A 656 -11.51 -9.29 4.27
N ALA A 657 -12.07 -8.08 4.17
CA ALA A 657 -13.22 -7.78 3.32
C ALA A 657 -12.97 -8.08 1.85
N GLU A 658 -11.73 -7.93 1.36
CA GLU A 658 -11.35 -8.29 -0.02
C GLU A 658 -11.41 -9.81 -0.27
N SER A 659 -11.64 -10.67 0.72
CA SER A 659 -11.71 -12.15 0.57
C SER A 659 -10.53 -12.72 -0.22
N GLY A 660 -9.34 -12.63 0.38
CA GLY A 660 -8.12 -13.21 -0.16
C GLY A 660 -7.05 -12.21 -0.59
N ALA A 661 -7.19 -10.94 -0.20
CA ALA A 661 -6.03 -10.04 -0.14
C ALA A 661 -4.97 -10.56 0.84
N ILE A 662 -3.71 -10.19 0.62
CA ILE A 662 -2.60 -10.48 1.53
C ILE A 662 -2.18 -9.16 2.17
N LEU A 663 -2.28 -9.05 3.49
CA LEU A 663 -1.71 -7.95 4.26
C LEU A 663 -0.45 -8.47 4.96
N HIS A 664 0.69 -7.83 4.76
CA HIS A 664 1.94 -8.19 5.42
C HIS A 664 2.77 -6.96 5.78
N GLU A 665 3.78 -7.14 6.62
CA GLU A 665 4.73 -6.08 6.96
C GLU A 665 5.83 -6.01 5.90
N ASP A 666 6.14 -4.80 5.45
CA ASP A 666 7.22 -4.47 4.51
C ASP A 666 7.46 -2.95 4.54
N ALA A 667 8.59 -2.46 4.00
CA ALA A 667 8.85 -1.02 3.83
C ALA A 667 8.61 -0.18 5.11
N PHE A 668 9.02 -0.70 6.28
CA PHE A 668 8.80 -0.10 7.61
C PHE A 668 7.33 0.09 8.03
N GLY A 669 6.38 -0.48 7.29
CA GLY A 669 4.94 -0.37 7.48
C GLY A 669 4.19 -1.62 7.04
N TYR A 670 3.05 -1.45 6.36
CA TYR A 670 2.25 -2.54 5.83
C TYR A 670 2.13 -2.48 4.31
N THR A 671 2.18 -3.64 3.66
CA THR A 671 1.90 -3.80 2.24
C THR A 671 0.67 -4.67 2.07
N MET A 672 -0.24 -4.22 1.21
CA MET A 672 -1.41 -4.99 0.81
C MET A 672 -1.30 -5.45 -0.65
N VAL A 673 -1.49 -6.75 -0.86
CA VAL A 673 -1.77 -7.35 -2.17
C VAL A 673 -3.29 -7.49 -2.28
N PRO A 674 -4.00 -6.62 -3.02
CA PRO A 674 -5.44 -6.73 -3.18
C PRO A 674 -5.82 -8.04 -3.89
N ARG A 675 -7.07 -8.51 -3.68
CA ARG A 675 -7.61 -9.70 -4.36
C ARG A 675 -7.41 -9.63 -5.87
N ALA A 676 -7.76 -8.49 -6.47
CA ALA A 676 -7.63 -8.28 -7.92
C ALA A 676 -6.19 -8.40 -8.44
N ALA A 677 -5.19 -8.04 -7.64
CA ALA A 677 -3.77 -8.16 -8.02
C ALA A 677 -3.26 -9.61 -8.01
N ARG A 678 -4.02 -10.54 -7.39
CA ARG A 678 -3.73 -11.97 -7.38
C ARG A 678 -4.36 -12.71 -8.55
N TYR A 679 -5.18 -12.07 -9.38
CA TYR A 679 -5.83 -12.71 -10.52
C TYR A 679 -4.86 -12.85 -11.70
N ASN A 680 -4.75 -14.08 -12.23
CA ASN A 680 -3.92 -14.40 -13.39
C ASN A 680 -2.46 -13.85 -13.37
N PRO A 681 -1.72 -13.92 -12.25
CA PRO A 681 -0.37 -13.36 -12.20
C PRO A 681 0.58 -14.19 -13.07
N ASP A 682 1.51 -13.51 -13.73
CA ASP A 682 2.63 -14.17 -14.41
C ASP A 682 3.55 -14.85 -13.38
N PRO A 683 4.14 -16.01 -13.71
CA PRO A 683 5.15 -16.64 -12.84
C PRO A 683 6.34 -15.70 -12.62
N THR A 684 6.62 -15.37 -11.36
CA THR A 684 7.80 -14.60 -10.96
C THR A 684 9.06 -15.46 -10.96
N MET A 685 8.91 -16.76 -10.64
CA MET A 685 10.00 -17.73 -10.62
C MET A 685 9.51 -19.06 -11.19
N VAL A 686 10.35 -19.68 -12.04
CA VAL A 686 10.12 -21.01 -12.58
C VAL A 686 11.29 -21.92 -12.18
N ILE A 687 10.97 -23.04 -11.56
CA ILE A 687 11.95 -24.04 -11.10
C ILE A 687 11.77 -25.31 -11.91
N ASP A 688 12.80 -25.73 -12.62
CA ASP A 688 12.82 -27.03 -13.29
C ASP A 688 13.34 -28.12 -12.35
N LEU A 689 12.44 -29.00 -11.88
CA LEU A 689 12.81 -30.09 -10.97
C LEU A 689 13.64 -31.18 -11.64
N GLY A 690 13.70 -31.22 -12.98
CA GLY A 690 14.57 -32.14 -13.71
C GLY A 690 16.05 -31.78 -13.62
N THR A 691 16.37 -30.51 -13.37
CA THR A 691 17.73 -29.98 -13.27
C THR A 691 18.08 -29.43 -11.88
N TYR A 692 17.10 -29.38 -10.98
CA TYR A 692 17.25 -28.84 -9.63
C TYR A 692 18.28 -29.58 -8.78
N ALA A 693 19.28 -28.84 -8.28
CA ALA A 693 20.32 -29.35 -7.42
C ALA A 693 20.01 -29.12 -5.92
N ARG A 694 20.71 -29.84 -5.04
CA ARG A 694 20.62 -29.67 -3.58
C ARG A 694 22.00 -29.73 -2.94
N SER A 695 22.17 -28.94 -1.88
CA SER A 695 23.36 -28.97 -1.04
C SER A 695 23.46 -30.31 -0.28
N ALA A 696 24.69 -30.74 0.00
CA ALA A 696 24.94 -31.96 0.77
C ALA A 696 24.42 -31.78 2.21
N GLY A 697 23.58 -32.71 2.69
CA GLY A 697 23.02 -32.66 4.05
C GLY A 697 21.60 -32.09 4.16
N THR A 698 21.07 -31.46 3.11
CA THR A 698 19.64 -31.11 3.04
C THR A 698 18.82 -32.41 3.06
N ASP A 699 17.84 -32.55 3.96
CA ASP A 699 17.01 -33.75 4.04
C ASP A 699 16.22 -33.92 2.73
N PRO A 700 16.33 -35.06 2.01
CA PRO A 700 15.53 -35.33 0.81
C PRO A 700 14.02 -35.14 1.03
N ALA A 701 13.52 -35.35 2.26
CA ALA A 701 12.12 -35.20 2.62
C ALA A 701 11.66 -33.73 2.73
N GLN A 702 12.55 -32.74 2.59
CA GLN A 702 12.24 -31.32 2.78
C GLN A 702 12.00 -30.53 1.48
N VAL A 703 12.11 -31.14 0.29
CA VAL A 703 12.04 -30.39 -0.98
C VAL A 703 10.59 -30.09 -1.37
N LEU A 704 9.71 -31.10 -1.40
CA LEU A 704 8.28 -30.96 -1.71
C LEU A 704 7.49 -32.11 -1.07
N VAL A 705 6.68 -31.80 -0.05
CA VAL A 705 5.79 -32.79 0.57
C VAL A 705 4.36 -32.43 0.21
N PRO A 706 3.69 -33.23 -0.66
CA PRO A 706 2.29 -33.02 -0.94
C PRO A 706 1.46 -33.27 0.32
N VAL A 707 0.62 -32.30 0.68
CA VAL A 707 -0.32 -32.40 1.80
C VAL A 707 -1.74 -32.40 1.23
N LEU A 708 -2.53 -33.40 1.62
CA LEU A 708 -3.96 -33.38 1.32
C LEU A 708 -4.69 -32.54 2.37
N ASN A 709 -5.25 -31.40 1.97
CA ASN A 709 -6.01 -30.54 2.87
C ASN A 709 -7.45 -31.06 3.11
N SER A 710 -7.55 -32.26 3.70
CA SER A 710 -8.83 -32.95 3.93
C SER A 710 -9.79 -32.26 4.91
N ARG A 711 -9.35 -31.18 5.56
CA ARG A 711 -10.13 -30.41 6.55
C ARG A 711 -10.40 -28.96 6.18
N ALA A 712 -10.13 -28.57 4.93
CA ALA A 712 -10.48 -27.24 4.44
C ALA A 712 -12.00 -27.01 4.53
N PRO A 713 -12.47 -25.81 4.93
CA PRO A 713 -13.89 -25.48 4.91
C PRO A 713 -14.47 -25.70 3.50
N ASN A 714 -15.65 -26.33 3.43
CA ASN A 714 -16.35 -26.59 2.16
C ASN A 714 -17.82 -26.14 2.21
N TYR A 715 -18.16 -25.37 3.25
CA TYR A 715 -19.48 -24.82 3.50
C TYR A 715 -19.32 -23.49 4.26
N TRP A 716 -19.33 -22.38 3.55
CA TRP A 716 -19.02 -21.06 4.10
C TRP A 716 -20.27 -20.26 4.40
N THR A 717 -20.33 -19.67 5.58
CA THR A 717 -21.29 -18.61 5.94
C THR A 717 -20.53 -17.28 6.06
N VAL A 718 -20.96 -16.29 5.29
CA VAL A 718 -20.43 -14.92 5.36
C VAL A 718 -21.50 -14.01 5.92
N GLU A 719 -21.13 -13.19 6.90
CA GLU A 719 -21.97 -12.18 7.54
C GLU A 719 -21.43 -10.79 7.23
N ARG A 720 -22.29 -9.81 7.00
CA ARG A 720 -21.88 -8.40 6.96
C ARG A 720 -21.88 -7.86 8.39
N THR A 721 -20.88 -7.04 8.76
CA THR A 721 -20.88 -6.35 10.06
C THR A 721 -22.16 -5.52 10.23
N GLY A 722 -22.98 -5.87 11.23
CA GLY A 722 -24.28 -5.24 11.48
C GLY A 722 -25.34 -5.51 10.41
N GLY A 723 -25.16 -6.54 9.57
CA GLY A 723 -26.03 -6.87 8.43
C GLY A 723 -26.57 -8.29 8.45
N SER A 724 -26.89 -8.81 7.26
CA SER A 724 -27.41 -10.17 7.06
C SER A 724 -26.27 -11.19 6.89
N SER A 725 -26.65 -12.41 6.51
CA SER A 725 -25.74 -13.52 6.25
C SER A 725 -26.14 -14.29 5.00
N ALA A 726 -25.17 -14.82 4.25
CA ALA A 726 -25.41 -15.80 3.19
C ALA A 726 -24.50 -17.01 3.36
N THR A 727 -24.95 -18.16 2.88
CA THR A 727 -24.22 -19.43 2.98
C THR A 727 -24.12 -20.10 1.62
N TRP A 728 -22.92 -20.61 1.31
CA TRP A 728 -22.66 -21.39 0.10
C TRP A 728 -21.89 -22.66 0.44
N GLY A 729 -22.19 -23.75 -0.27
CA GLY A 729 -21.55 -25.05 -0.07
C GLY A 729 -20.97 -25.61 -1.35
N ALA A 730 -19.87 -26.34 -1.24
CA ALA A 730 -19.36 -27.18 -2.31
C ALA A 730 -20.40 -28.24 -2.72
N ASP A 731 -20.15 -28.90 -3.86
CA ASP A 731 -21.03 -29.93 -4.41
C ASP A 731 -21.50 -30.95 -3.35
N THR A 732 -22.75 -31.36 -3.44
CA THR A 732 -23.36 -32.21 -2.41
C THR A 732 -22.71 -33.59 -2.35
N THR A 733 -22.30 -34.17 -3.49
CA THR A 733 -21.58 -35.45 -3.51
C THR A 733 -20.18 -35.32 -2.93
N TYR A 734 -19.51 -34.18 -3.17
CA TYR A 734 -18.24 -33.86 -2.53
C TYR A 734 -18.38 -33.81 -1.00
N ARG A 735 -19.37 -33.08 -0.48
CA ARG A 735 -19.63 -32.98 0.97
C ARG A 735 -20.09 -34.29 1.60
N GLN A 736 -20.80 -35.16 0.88
CA GLN A 736 -21.16 -36.49 1.37
C GLN A 736 -19.92 -37.40 1.52
N ARG A 737 -18.94 -37.29 0.63
CA ARG A 737 -17.69 -38.07 0.68
C ARG A 737 -16.71 -37.56 1.74
N ARG A 738 -16.58 -36.24 1.88
CA ARG A 738 -15.58 -35.58 2.75
C ARG A 738 -16.12 -35.08 4.09
N GLY A 739 -17.44 -35.07 4.28
CA GLY A 739 -18.10 -34.36 5.37
C GLY A 739 -18.38 -32.90 5.03
N THR A 740 -19.34 -32.29 5.72
CA THR A 740 -19.60 -30.84 5.66
C THR A 740 -18.75 -30.16 6.72
N ILE A 741 -17.82 -29.31 6.29
CA ILE A 741 -16.85 -28.61 7.14
C ILE A 741 -17.18 -27.11 7.07
N PRO A 742 -17.75 -26.53 8.14
CA PRO A 742 -18.20 -25.15 8.12
C PRO A 742 -17.03 -24.17 8.21
N GLY A 743 -17.09 -23.10 7.44
CA GLY A 743 -16.28 -21.88 7.59
C GLY A 743 -17.19 -20.69 7.88
N LYS A 744 -16.70 -19.72 8.66
CA LYS A 744 -17.45 -18.49 8.97
C LYS A 744 -16.53 -17.27 8.85
N ALA A 745 -17.05 -16.19 8.25
CA ALA A 745 -16.39 -14.90 8.25
C ALA A 745 -17.43 -13.78 8.47
N THR A 746 -17.03 -12.73 9.19
CA THR A 746 -17.80 -11.48 9.30
C THR A 746 -16.99 -10.39 8.62
N LEU A 747 -17.55 -9.76 7.59
CA LEU A 747 -16.86 -8.85 6.69
C LEU A 747 -17.50 -7.46 6.71
N ASP A 748 -16.66 -6.43 6.58
CA ASP A 748 -17.08 -5.02 6.53
C ASP A 748 -17.58 -4.62 5.12
N LEU A 749 -18.48 -5.39 4.52
CA LEU A 749 -18.96 -5.17 3.14
C LEU A 749 -19.97 -4.03 3.05
N LEU A 750 -20.00 -3.31 1.94
CA LEU A 750 -20.97 -2.23 1.73
C LEU A 750 -22.44 -2.70 1.77
N SER A 751 -22.74 -3.87 1.18
CA SER A 751 -24.11 -4.35 0.98
C SER A 751 -24.27 -5.85 1.23
N ASP A 752 -25.44 -6.26 1.72
CA ASP A 752 -25.81 -7.67 1.89
C ASP A 752 -25.90 -8.43 0.55
N THR A 753 -26.05 -7.73 -0.57
CA THR A 753 -26.10 -8.33 -1.91
C THR A 753 -24.80 -9.04 -2.30
N GLN A 754 -23.67 -8.68 -1.69
CA GLN A 754 -22.35 -9.26 -1.98
C GLN A 754 -22.09 -10.57 -1.21
N LEU A 755 -22.89 -10.88 -0.17
CA LEU A 755 -22.60 -11.98 0.75
C LEU A 755 -22.56 -13.36 0.07
N GLY A 756 -23.46 -13.58 -0.89
CA GLY A 756 -23.53 -14.84 -1.64
C GLY A 756 -22.27 -15.08 -2.47
N ASP A 757 -21.78 -14.04 -3.14
CA ASP A 757 -20.59 -14.11 -3.98
C ASP A 757 -19.32 -14.29 -3.12
N HIS A 758 -19.21 -13.59 -1.99
CA HIS A 758 -18.10 -13.80 -1.05
C HIS A 758 -18.10 -15.21 -0.44
N ALA A 759 -19.27 -15.77 -0.10
CA ALA A 759 -19.38 -17.13 0.41
C ALA A 759 -18.98 -18.16 -0.66
N ARG A 760 -19.41 -17.95 -1.90
CA ARG A 760 -19.04 -18.79 -3.05
C ARG A 760 -17.55 -18.72 -3.35
N TRP A 761 -16.98 -17.53 -3.36
CA TRP A 761 -15.54 -17.32 -3.59
C TRP A 761 -14.69 -18.00 -2.52
N ARG A 762 -15.09 -17.95 -1.24
CA ARG A 762 -14.37 -18.66 -0.19
C ARG A 762 -14.45 -20.18 -0.32
N VAL A 763 -15.60 -20.73 -0.75
CA VAL A 763 -15.70 -22.15 -1.13
C VAL A 763 -14.75 -22.47 -2.28
N HIS A 764 -14.66 -21.60 -3.29
CA HIS A 764 -13.75 -21.77 -4.42
C HIS A 764 -12.27 -21.83 -3.96
N LEU A 765 -11.85 -20.89 -3.12
CA LEU A 765 -10.48 -20.86 -2.58
C LEU A 765 -10.13 -22.11 -1.74
N THR A 766 -11.10 -22.69 -1.02
CA THR A 766 -10.80 -23.75 -0.04
C THR A 766 -11.19 -25.17 -0.48
N ALA A 767 -12.25 -25.34 -1.26
CA ALA A 767 -12.82 -26.65 -1.60
C ALA A 767 -12.58 -27.07 -3.06
N ASP A 768 -12.47 -26.10 -3.99
CA ASP A 768 -12.25 -26.41 -5.41
C ASP A 768 -10.78 -26.73 -5.73
N ALA A 769 -9.84 -26.35 -4.85
CA ALA A 769 -8.46 -26.83 -4.88
C ALA A 769 -8.40 -28.32 -4.46
N GLN A 770 -8.83 -29.21 -5.36
CA GLN A 770 -9.05 -30.64 -5.09
C GLN A 770 -7.76 -31.49 -5.12
N GLY A 771 -6.63 -30.89 -5.48
CA GLY A 771 -5.30 -31.52 -5.56
C GLY A 771 -4.50 -31.54 -4.25
N ALA A 772 -3.32 -32.16 -4.28
CA ALA A 772 -2.35 -32.03 -3.19
C ALA A 772 -1.83 -30.59 -3.12
N THR A 773 -1.84 -29.98 -1.94
CA THR A 773 -1.23 -28.67 -1.70
C THR A 773 0.22 -28.84 -1.25
N TYR A 774 1.05 -27.81 -1.42
CA TYR A 774 2.42 -27.81 -0.93
C TYR A 774 2.62 -26.58 -0.03
N PRO A 775 2.02 -26.60 1.18
CA PRO A 775 1.91 -25.41 2.03
C PRO A 775 3.26 -24.84 2.43
N ALA A 776 4.31 -25.67 2.52
CA ALA A 776 5.69 -25.24 2.68
C ALA A 776 6.53 -25.83 1.54
N ALA A 777 7.25 -24.97 0.81
CA ALA A 777 8.11 -25.40 -0.29
C ALA A 777 9.51 -24.80 -0.15
N SER A 778 10.51 -25.67 0.05
CA SER A 778 11.90 -25.26 0.25
C SER A 778 12.58 -24.94 -1.09
N ILE A 779 13.54 -24.00 -1.05
CA ILE A 779 14.36 -23.57 -2.18
C ILE A 779 15.81 -23.45 -1.68
N ASP A 780 16.72 -24.16 -2.34
CA ASP A 780 18.16 -24.17 -2.06
C ASP A 780 18.84 -23.29 -3.10
N LEU A 781 19.03 -22.02 -2.74
CA LEU A 781 19.58 -20.99 -3.63
C LEU A 781 21.10 -21.11 -3.77
N ALA A 782 21.77 -21.69 -2.77
CA ALA A 782 23.21 -21.96 -2.86
C ALA A 782 23.54 -23.03 -3.90
N ALA A 783 22.71 -24.08 -4.00
CA ALA A 783 22.86 -25.11 -5.03
C ALA A 783 22.33 -24.68 -6.41
N ASN A 784 21.46 -23.66 -6.47
CA ASN A 784 20.81 -23.19 -7.69
C ASN A 784 20.95 -21.65 -7.85
N PRO A 785 22.17 -21.12 -8.06
CA PRO A 785 22.42 -19.68 -8.05
C PRO A 785 21.68 -18.91 -9.16
N ASP A 786 21.33 -19.56 -10.26
CA ASP A 786 20.56 -18.95 -11.35
C ASP A 786 19.13 -18.55 -10.92
N LEU A 787 18.60 -19.13 -9.83
CA LEU A 787 17.28 -18.77 -9.27
C LEU A 787 17.32 -17.51 -8.39
N ILE A 788 18.50 -17.01 -8.03
CA ILE A 788 18.64 -15.92 -7.05
C ILE A 788 18.06 -14.61 -7.58
N ASP A 789 18.30 -14.27 -8.85
CA ASP A 789 17.79 -13.02 -9.44
C ASP A 789 16.24 -13.02 -9.49
N ASP A 790 15.60 -14.18 -9.64
CA ASP A 790 14.13 -14.32 -9.54
C ASP A 790 13.66 -14.30 -8.08
N TRP A 791 14.40 -14.96 -7.16
CA TRP A 791 14.08 -14.99 -5.73
C TRP A 791 14.05 -13.61 -5.10
N LEU A 792 14.99 -12.75 -5.51
CA LEU A 792 15.09 -11.39 -4.99
C LEU A 792 13.84 -10.55 -5.27
N LEU A 793 13.06 -10.91 -6.29
CA LEU A 793 11.79 -10.28 -6.67
C LEU A 793 10.57 -10.99 -6.12
N CYS A 794 10.71 -12.21 -5.62
CA CYS A 794 9.62 -12.89 -4.94
C CYS A 794 9.19 -12.10 -3.69
N ARG A 795 7.89 -11.85 -3.59
CA ARG A 795 7.18 -11.23 -2.47
C ARG A 795 5.86 -11.98 -2.24
N PRO A 796 5.15 -11.76 -1.12
CA PRO A 796 3.77 -12.22 -1.02
C PRO A 796 2.96 -11.77 -2.24
N GLY A 797 2.18 -12.68 -2.83
CA GLY A 797 1.47 -12.49 -4.10
C GLY A 797 2.22 -13.00 -5.34
N SER A 798 3.54 -13.22 -5.28
CA SER A 798 4.31 -13.78 -6.40
C SER A 798 3.87 -15.22 -6.71
N ARG A 799 3.77 -15.55 -8.00
CA ARG A 799 3.51 -16.92 -8.46
C ARG A 799 4.82 -17.66 -8.73
N ILE A 800 4.92 -18.89 -8.24
CA ILE A 800 6.06 -19.80 -8.47
C ILE A 800 5.53 -21.06 -9.16
N GLN A 801 6.21 -21.46 -10.24
CA GLN A 801 5.95 -22.73 -10.91
C GLN A 801 7.11 -23.71 -10.71
N ARG A 802 6.77 -24.99 -10.48
CA ARG A 802 7.73 -26.09 -10.54
C ARG A 802 7.33 -27.06 -11.63
N LEU A 803 8.23 -27.26 -12.59
CA LEU A 803 8.04 -28.09 -13.77
C LEU A 803 8.75 -29.44 -13.61
N ASN A 804 8.42 -30.40 -14.48
CA ASN A 804 9.10 -31.70 -14.60
C ASN A 804 9.16 -32.52 -13.28
N GLN A 805 8.14 -32.34 -12.44
CA GLN A 805 7.88 -33.13 -11.23
C GLN A 805 7.77 -34.63 -11.54
N PRO A 806 8.18 -35.51 -10.60
CA PRO A 806 7.95 -36.95 -10.73
C PRO A 806 6.47 -37.27 -10.91
N THR A 807 6.16 -38.29 -11.72
CA THR A 807 4.77 -38.68 -12.09
C THR A 807 3.85 -38.95 -10.89
N ILE A 808 4.40 -39.28 -9.72
CA ILE A 808 3.65 -39.47 -8.48
C ILE A 808 2.92 -38.22 -7.99
N ALA A 809 3.33 -37.02 -8.44
CA ALA A 809 2.67 -35.76 -8.10
C ALA A 809 1.26 -35.64 -8.71
N GLY A 810 0.94 -36.43 -9.75
CA GLY A 810 -0.39 -36.47 -10.37
C GLY A 810 -0.78 -35.21 -11.16
N VAL A 811 0.14 -34.26 -11.33
CA VAL A 811 -0.02 -33.00 -12.06
C VAL A 811 1.20 -32.75 -12.94
N ASP A 812 1.03 -32.01 -14.04
CA ASP A 812 2.11 -31.66 -14.99
C ASP A 812 2.93 -30.43 -14.56
N THR A 813 2.41 -29.63 -13.62
CA THR A 813 3.07 -28.46 -13.04
C THR A 813 2.55 -28.26 -11.62
N ILE A 814 3.45 -28.01 -10.68
CA ILE A 814 3.08 -27.56 -9.33
C ILE A 814 3.08 -26.03 -9.36
N ASP A 815 1.89 -25.44 -9.27
CA ASP A 815 1.67 -24.01 -9.46
C ASP A 815 1.13 -23.35 -8.19
N GLN A 816 1.85 -22.34 -7.70
CA GLN A 816 1.67 -21.83 -6.35
C GLN A 816 1.78 -20.31 -6.29
N VAL A 817 1.09 -19.71 -5.33
CA VAL A 817 1.20 -18.29 -4.98
C VAL A 817 1.81 -18.18 -3.59
N ILE A 818 2.87 -17.39 -3.45
CA ILE A 818 3.50 -17.13 -2.15
C ILE A 818 2.58 -16.28 -1.30
N VAL A 819 2.34 -16.67 -0.05
CA VAL A 819 1.65 -15.85 0.96
C VAL A 819 2.58 -15.39 2.06
N GLY A 820 3.70 -16.09 2.26
CA GLY A 820 4.80 -15.69 3.12
C GLY A 820 6.04 -16.55 2.87
N GLY A 821 7.15 -16.23 3.52
CA GLY A 821 8.27 -17.15 3.59
C GLY A 821 9.24 -16.86 4.72
N SER A 822 10.22 -17.75 4.81
CA SER A 822 11.43 -17.52 5.57
C SER A 822 12.64 -17.76 4.68
N GLU A 823 13.74 -17.10 5.00
CA GLU A 823 15.03 -17.40 4.41
C GLU A 823 16.12 -17.34 5.46
N THR A 824 17.17 -18.12 5.26
CA THR A 824 18.35 -18.12 6.11
C THR A 824 19.57 -17.83 5.25
N LEU A 825 20.20 -16.70 5.53
CA LEU A 825 21.46 -16.26 4.95
C LEU A 825 22.57 -16.71 5.90
N ALA A 826 23.46 -17.59 5.43
CA ALA A 826 24.55 -18.14 6.23
C ALA A 826 25.85 -18.20 5.41
N PRO A 827 27.02 -18.38 6.06
CA PRO A 827 28.26 -18.56 5.33
C PRO A 827 28.21 -19.70 4.31
N ARG A 828 28.34 -19.36 3.02
CA ARG A 828 28.20 -20.27 1.85
C ARG A 828 26.86 -21.00 1.74
N SER A 829 25.78 -20.47 2.33
CA SER A 829 24.46 -21.10 2.26
C SER A 829 23.37 -20.04 2.21
N TRP A 830 22.41 -20.25 1.31
CA TRP A 830 21.17 -19.50 1.24
C TRP A 830 20.04 -20.48 1.01
N ALA A 831 19.21 -20.66 2.03
CA ALA A 831 18.03 -21.51 1.99
C ALA A 831 16.79 -20.68 2.21
N ALA A 832 15.76 -20.88 1.41
CA ALA A 832 14.45 -20.29 1.56
C ALA A 832 13.37 -21.36 1.74
N SER A 833 12.29 -21.00 2.40
CA SER A 833 11.08 -21.82 2.52
C SER A 833 9.88 -20.90 2.37
N VAL A 834 9.02 -21.18 1.39
CA VAL A 834 7.83 -20.37 1.12
C VAL A 834 6.57 -21.04 1.63
N ASP A 835 5.74 -20.24 2.29
CA ASP A 835 4.35 -20.51 2.61
C ASP A 835 3.51 -20.19 1.37
N THR A 836 2.69 -21.13 0.89
CA THR A 836 2.00 -20.97 -0.40
C THR A 836 0.54 -21.44 -0.41
N ASP A 837 -0.25 -20.75 -1.23
CA ASP A 837 -1.57 -21.19 -1.71
C ASP A 837 -1.43 -21.84 -3.10
N PRO A 838 -2.35 -22.74 -3.50
CA PRO A 838 -2.47 -23.14 -4.90
C PRO A 838 -2.74 -21.94 -5.81
N ALA A 839 -2.12 -21.89 -7.00
CA ALA A 839 -2.38 -20.82 -7.97
C ALA A 839 -3.68 -21.02 -8.78
N GLU A 840 -4.18 -22.25 -8.86
CA GLU A 840 -5.35 -22.61 -9.67
C GLU A 840 -6.60 -21.76 -9.37
N PRO A 841 -7.04 -21.55 -8.10
CA PRO A 841 -8.22 -20.72 -7.82
C PRO A 841 -8.08 -19.25 -8.21
N TRP A 842 -6.85 -18.81 -8.47
CA TRP A 842 -6.54 -17.44 -8.88
C TRP A 842 -6.51 -17.28 -10.40
N ARG A 843 -6.70 -18.38 -11.14
CA ARG A 843 -6.90 -18.38 -12.60
C ARG A 843 -8.37 -18.07 -12.91
N VAL A 844 -8.66 -16.79 -13.10
CA VAL A 844 -10.03 -16.31 -13.35
C VAL A 844 -10.26 -16.03 -14.84
N ALA A 845 -11.51 -16.12 -15.27
CA ALA A 845 -11.95 -15.85 -16.62
C ALA A 845 -11.62 -14.42 -17.04
N VAL A 846 -11.16 -14.27 -18.29
CA VAL A 846 -10.97 -12.98 -18.94
C VAL A 846 -12.05 -12.82 -20.01
N VAL A 847 -12.76 -11.69 -20.00
CA VAL A 847 -13.80 -11.41 -21.00
C VAL A 847 -13.18 -11.32 -22.39
N ASP A 848 -13.86 -11.89 -23.39
CA ASP A 848 -13.42 -11.98 -24.79
C ASP A 848 -12.11 -12.76 -25.01
N ASP A 849 -11.63 -13.50 -24.02
CA ASP A 849 -10.53 -14.45 -24.18
C ASP A 849 -11.05 -15.81 -24.65
N PRO A 850 -10.60 -16.32 -25.81
CA PRO A 850 -11.01 -17.64 -26.32
C PRO A 850 -10.65 -18.82 -25.39
N GLY A 851 -9.70 -18.64 -24.47
CA GLY A 851 -9.33 -19.63 -23.46
C GLY A 851 -10.25 -19.67 -22.24
N SER A 852 -11.08 -18.66 -22.05
CA SER A 852 -11.94 -18.50 -20.86
C SER A 852 -13.34 -19.08 -21.10
N LEU A 853 -13.51 -20.38 -20.85
CA LEU A 853 -14.80 -21.08 -21.00
C LEU A 853 -15.47 -21.33 -19.65
N LEU A 854 -16.74 -20.91 -19.52
CA LEU A 854 -17.55 -21.17 -18.32
C LEU A 854 -18.18 -22.56 -18.38
N ASP A 855 -18.21 -23.25 -17.24
CA ASP A 855 -18.84 -24.57 -17.11
C ASP A 855 -20.38 -24.48 -17.09
N SER A 856 -21.02 -25.63 -17.37
CA SER A 856 -22.47 -25.79 -17.33
C SER A 856 -22.91 -26.45 -16.02
N LEU A 857 -23.80 -25.82 -15.26
CA LEU A 857 -24.28 -26.36 -13.99
C LEU A 857 -25.28 -27.52 -14.16
N SER A 858 -25.97 -27.60 -15.29
CA SER A 858 -27.00 -28.61 -15.54
C SER A 858 -26.63 -29.67 -16.59
N SER A 859 -25.41 -29.66 -17.12
CA SER A 859 -25.05 -30.54 -18.23
C SER A 859 -24.91 -32.00 -17.82
N THR A 860 -25.57 -32.87 -18.59
CA THR A 860 -25.53 -34.33 -18.41
C THR A 860 -25.47 -35.06 -19.74
N LEU A 861 -24.95 -36.29 -19.74
CA LEU A 861 -25.06 -37.18 -20.89
C LEU A 861 -26.52 -37.56 -21.14
N ASN A 862 -27.00 -37.42 -22.37
CA ASN A 862 -28.37 -37.78 -22.73
C ASN A 862 -28.59 -39.31 -22.76
N ALA A 863 -27.54 -40.09 -23.04
CA ALA A 863 -27.55 -41.55 -23.07
C ALA A 863 -26.18 -42.11 -22.69
N ALA A 864 -26.11 -43.41 -22.40
CA ALA A 864 -24.85 -44.08 -22.06
C ALA A 864 -23.86 -44.05 -23.23
N LEU A 865 -22.57 -43.93 -22.90
CA LEU A 865 -21.45 -43.84 -23.84
C LEU A 865 -20.57 -45.09 -23.70
N ASN A 866 -20.20 -45.74 -24.80
CA ASN A 866 -19.20 -46.81 -24.75
C ASN A 866 -17.76 -46.24 -24.79
N ALA A 867 -16.75 -47.07 -24.52
CA ALA A 867 -15.35 -46.65 -24.40
C ALA A 867 -14.67 -46.25 -25.74
N SER A 868 -15.36 -46.36 -26.89
CA SER A 868 -14.81 -45.97 -28.19
C SER A 868 -15.67 -44.93 -28.93
N ALA A 869 -16.80 -44.52 -28.35
CA ALA A 869 -17.71 -43.59 -28.98
C ALA A 869 -17.11 -42.18 -29.06
N THR A 870 -17.09 -41.64 -30.28
CA THR A 870 -16.60 -40.29 -30.62
C THR A 870 -17.72 -39.31 -30.96
N THR A 871 -18.97 -39.76 -30.95
CA THR A 871 -20.17 -38.93 -31.16
C THR A 871 -21.19 -39.24 -30.07
N PHE A 872 -21.68 -38.21 -29.40
CA PHE A 872 -22.66 -38.35 -28.32
C PHE A 872 -23.46 -37.07 -28.10
N VAL A 873 -24.58 -37.18 -27.39
CA VAL A 873 -25.49 -36.06 -27.13
C VAL A 873 -25.44 -35.67 -25.67
N ILE A 874 -25.26 -34.38 -25.43
CA ILE A 874 -25.33 -33.77 -24.10
C ILE A 874 -26.61 -32.97 -23.98
N LYS A 875 -27.11 -32.89 -22.74
CA LYS A 875 -28.37 -32.27 -22.39
C LYS A 875 -28.12 -31.18 -21.35
N THR A 876 -28.72 -30.01 -21.54
CA THR A 876 -28.71 -28.90 -20.57
C THR A 876 -30.13 -28.39 -20.32
N VAL A 877 -30.37 -27.80 -19.15
CA VAL A 877 -31.69 -27.31 -18.74
C VAL A 877 -31.98 -25.92 -19.31
N SER A 878 -30.97 -25.04 -19.34
CA SER A 878 -31.09 -23.66 -19.81
C SER A 878 -30.34 -23.42 -21.11
N ARG A 879 -30.85 -22.50 -21.94
CA ARG A 879 -30.18 -22.04 -23.15
C ARG A 879 -28.88 -21.29 -22.84
N MET A 880 -28.79 -20.67 -21.67
CA MET A 880 -27.60 -19.94 -21.22
C MET A 880 -26.47 -20.87 -20.76
N GLU A 881 -26.76 -22.16 -20.57
CA GLU A 881 -25.80 -23.17 -20.14
C GLU A 881 -25.39 -24.10 -21.29
N THR A 882 -25.77 -23.77 -22.52
CA THR A 882 -25.35 -24.53 -23.71
C THR A 882 -23.90 -24.24 -24.04
N TRP A 883 -23.22 -25.26 -24.51
CA TRP A 883 -21.80 -25.28 -24.80
C TRP A 883 -21.44 -24.49 -26.07
N ALA A 884 -20.27 -23.88 -26.06
CA ALA A 884 -19.75 -23.11 -27.18
C ALA A 884 -19.62 -23.97 -28.45
N THR A 885 -19.87 -23.39 -29.62
CA THR A 885 -19.86 -24.14 -30.89
C THR A 885 -18.62 -23.89 -31.76
N ALA A 886 -17.86 -22.82 -31.50
CA ALA A 886 -16.76 -22.40 -32.38
C ALA A 886 -15.38 -22.96 -31.96
N GLY A 887 -15.06 -22.90 -30.66
CA GLY A 887 -13.78 -23.34 -30.11
C GLY A 887 -13.73 -24.84 -29.77
N GLY A 888 -12.52 -25.40 -29.73
CA GLY A 888 -12.28 -26.74 -29.17
C GLY A 888 -11.96 -26.65 -27.68
N TYR A 889 -12.36 -27.66 -26.91
CA TYR A 889 -12.20 -27.69 -25.45
C TYR A 889 -12.34 -29.11 -24.90
N ASP A 890 -11.93 -29.31 -23.66
CA ASP A 890 -11.93 -30.63 -23.03
C ASP A 890 -13.03 -30.74 -21.98
N LEU A 891 -13.78 -31.85 -22.03
CA LEU A 891 -14.85 -32.19 -21.09
C LEU A 891 -14.35 -33.26 -20.11
N ASP A 892 -14.68 -33.12 -18.83
CA ASP A 892 -14.62 -34.19 -17.84
C ASP A 892 -15.98 -34.89 -17.77
N ILE A 893 -15.95 -36.21 -17.93
CA ILE A 893 -17.07 -37.10 -17.65
C ILE A 893 -16.57 -38.22 -16.73
N ASP A 894 -17.04 -38.22 -15.48
CA ASP A 894 -16.66 -39.18 -14.44
C ASP A 894 -15.12 -39.35 -14.26
N GLY A 895 -14.31 -38.32 -14.51
CA GLY A 895 -12.84 -38.37 -14.42
C GLY A 895 -12.12 -38.84 -15.70
N GLU A 896 -12.84 -39.06 -16.81
CA GLU A 896 -12.20 -39.16 -18.13
C GLU A 896 -12.22 -37.80 -18.82
N VAL A 897 -11.07 -37.35 -19.32
CA VAL A 897 -10.96 -36.14 -20.14
C VAL A 897 -11.18 -36.48 -21.61
N ILE A 898 -12.25 -35.92 -22.19
CA ILE A 898 -12.69 -36.12 -23.57
C ILE A 898 -12.62 -34.79 -24.33
N GLY A 899 -11.81 -34.74 -25.38
CA GLY A 899 -11.63 -33.52 -26.17
C GLY A 899 -12.71 -33.33 -27.24
N VAL A 900 -13.34 -32.16 -27.23
CA VAL A 900 -14.25 -31.68 -28.27
C VAL A 900 -13.42 -30.87 -29.28
N PRO A 901 -13.36 -31.29 -30.56
CA PRO A 901 -12.64 -30.51 -31.56
C PRO A 901 -13.35 -29.18 -31.85
N ALA A 902 -12.64 -28.22 -32.43
CA ALA A 902 -13.25 -26.97 -32.91
C ALA A 902 -14.38 -27.29 -33.90
N ALA A 903 -15.52 -26.60 -33.76
CA ALA A 903 -16.77 -26.92 -34.48
C ALA A 903 -17.33 -28.35 -34.26
N GLY A 904 -16.80 -29.09 -33.28
CA GLY A 904 -17.25 -30.42 -32.92
C GLY A 904 -18.54 -30.45 -32.10
N MET A 905 -18.98 -29.30 -31.59
CA MET A 905 -20.22 -29.13 -30.83
C MET A 905 -21.32 -28.51 -31.71
N SER A 906 -22.46 -29.19 -31.84
CA SER A 906 -23.58 -28.66 -32.61
C SER A 906 -24.22 -27.44 -31.96
N ALA A 907 -24.94 -26.64 -32.77
CA ALA A 907 -25.89 -25.68 -32.24
C ALA A 907 -26.93 -26.39 -31.35
N PRO A 908 -27.37 -25.77 -30.25
CA PRO A 908 -28.37 -26.36 -29.38
C PRO A 908 -29.73 -26.39 -30.07
N THR A 909 -30.44 -27.48 -29.84
CA THR A 909 -31.78 -27.74 -30.38
C THR A 909 -32.79 -27.92 -29.26
N GLY A 910 -34.07 -27.73 -29.57
CA GLY A 910 -35.18 -27.82 -28.62
C GLY A 910 -35.58 -26.47 -28.00
N THR A 911 -36.68 -26.47 -27.27
CA THR A 911 -37.20 -25.32 -26.50
C THR A 911 -37.07 -25.55 -24.98
N GLY A 912 -36.10 -26.39 -24.60
CA GLY A 912 -35.90 -26.92 -23.25
C GLY A 912 -36.41 -28.36 -23.08
N PRO A 913 -35.66 -29.26 -22.40
CA PRO A 913 -34.20 -29.23 -22.23
C PRO A 913 -33.49 -29.15 -23.60
N TYR A 914 -32.32 -28.53 -23.64
CA TYR A 914 -31.57 -28.30 -24.88
C TYR A 914 -30.60 -29.45 -25.14
N LEU A 915 -30.48 -29.85 -26.41
CA LEU A 915 -29.58 -30.93 -26.84
C LEU A 915 -28.50 -30.38 -27.77
N GLN A 916 -27.25 -30.77 -27.49
CA GLN A 916 -26.12 -30.56 -28.38
C GLN A 916 -25.42 -31.88 -28.66
N THR A 917 -24.99 -32.07 -29.91
CA THR A 917 -24.26 -33.26 -30.34
C THR A 917 -22.78 -32.94 -30.42
N VAL A 918 -21.98 -33.70 -29.68
CA VAL A 918 -20.53 -33.76 -29.84
C VAL A 918 -20.22 -34.71 -30.98
N THR A 919 -19.35 -34.31 -31.91
CA THR A 919 -18.88 -35.10 -33.05
C THR A 919 -17.36 -35.07 -33.15
N GLY A 920 -16.74 -36.22 -33.39
CA GLY A 920 -15.29 -36.31 -33.55
C GLY A 920 -14.51 -36.17 -32.24
N ALA A 921 -15.11 -36.54 -31.11
CA ALA A 921 -14.48 -36.44 -29.80
C ALA A 921 -13.21 -37.29 -29.69
N VAL A 922 -12.17 -36.73 -29.07
CA VAL A 922 -10.92 -37.42 -28.76
C VAL A 922 -11.01 -37.99 -27.35
N ARG A 923 -11.08 -39.32 -27.25
CA ARG A 923 -11.15 -40.03 -25.96
C ARG A 923 -9.78 -40.10 -25.28
N SER A 924 -9.78 -40.31 -23.97
CA SER A 924 -8.59 -40.66 -23.20
C SER A 924 -7.43 -39.66 -23.21
N LYS A 925 -7.72 -38.36 -23.17
CA LYS A 925 -6.65 -37.35 -23.11
C LYS A 925 -5.81 -37.42 -21.83
N ASN A 926 -6.38 -37.90 -20.73
CA ASN A 926 -5.71 -38.13 -19.45
C ASN A 926 -5.33 -39.61 -19.21
N ASN A 927 -5.23 -40.43 -20.27
CA ASN A 927 -4.98 -41.88 -20.22
C ASN A 927 -6.04 -42.71 -19.48
N VAL A 928 -7.20 -42.13 -19.16
CA VAL A 928 -8.38 -42.86 -18.66
C VAL A 928 -9.28 -43.18 -19.85
N ASN A 929 -9.77 -44.41 -20.00
CA ASN A 929 -10.74 -44.76 -21.03
C ASN A 929 -11.77 -45.74 -20.50
N LYS A 930 -13.06 -45.35 -20.50
CA LYS A 930 -14.13 -46.18 -19.93
C LYS A 930 -15.50 -45.91 -20.56
N PRO A 931 -16.48 -46.83 -20.41
CA PRO A 931 -17.88 -46.50 -20.67
C PRO A 931 -18.43 -45.56 -19.59
N HIS A 932 -19.42 -44.74 -19.96
CA HIS A 932 -20.11 -43.79 -19.07
C HIS A 932 -21.63 -44.04 -19.09
N VAL A 933 -22.30 -43.77 -17.98
CA VAL A 933 -23.75 -43.98 -17.86
C VAL A 933 -24.53 -42.77 -18.39
N GLY A 934 -25.74 -43.01 -18.90
CA GLY A 934 -26.65 -41.92 -19.23
C GLY A 934 -27.03 -41.14 -17.97
N GLY A 935 -27.05 -39.81 -18.06
CA GLY A 935 -27.25 -38.92 -16.93
C GLY A 935 -25.98 -38.58 -16.14
N ALA A 936 -24.81 -39.12 -16.49
CA ALA A 936 -23.54 -38.69 -15.90
C ALA A 936 -23.33 -37.18 -16.12
N ARG A 937 -22.76 -36.50 -15.12
CA ARG A 937 -22.46 -35.06 -15.20
C ARG A 937 -21.41 -34.84 -16.28
N VAL A 938 -21.61 -33.80 -17.08
CA VAL A 938 -20.64 -33.32 -18.05
C VAL A 938 -20.17 -31.96 -17.58
N SER A 939 -18.87 -31.79 -17.42
CA SER A 939 -18.26 -30.51 -17.06
C SER A 939 -17.02 -30.21 -17.91
N LEU A 940 -16.55 -28.97 -17.89
CA LEU A 940 -15.21 -28.66 -18.41
C LEU A 940 -14.14 -29.37 -17.60
N ALA A 941 -13.08 -29.82 -18.27
CA ALA A 941 -11.90 -30.35 -17.62
C ALA A 941 -11.05 -29.26 -16.95
N ASP A 942 -11.01 -28.06 -17.53
CA ASP A 942 -10.39 -26.85 -16.96
C ASP A 942 -11.37 -25.67 -17.12
N PRO A 943 -12.35 -25.52 -16.20
CA PRO A 943 -13.32 -24.43 -16.26
C PRO A 943 -12.67 -23.09 -15.88
N ALA A 944 -13.03 -22.03 -16.60
CA ALA A 944 -12.71 -20.67 -16.17
C ALA A 944 -13.67 -20.24 -15.05
N TYR A 945 -13.14 -19.55 -14.05
CA TYR A 945 -13.90 -19.07 -12.90
C TYR A 945 -14.13 -17.56 -12.99
N VAL A 946 -15.36 -17.10 -12.80
CA VAL A 946 -15.61 -15.65 -12.72
C VAL A 946 -15.01 -15.12 -11.42
N ALA A 947 -14.21 -14.07 -11.54
CA ALA A 947 -13.67 -13.35 -10.40
C ALA A 947 -14.79 -12.84 -9.46
N LEU A 948 -14.48 -12.71 -8.18
CA LEU A 948 -15.35 -12.04 -7.19
C LEU A 948 -15.41 -10.53 -7.45
#